data_AF-A0A0Y0N2L3-F1
#
_entry.id   AF-A0A0Y0N2L3-F1
#
_cell.length_a   1.000
_cell.length_b   1.000
_cell.length_c   1.000
_cell.angle_alpha   90.00
_cell.angle_beta   90.00
_cell.angle_gamma   90.00
#
_symmetry.space_group_name_H-M   'P 1'
#
loop_
_entity.id
_entity.type
_entity.pdbx_description
1 polymer ?
#
loop_
_entity_poly.entity_id
_entity_poly.type
_entity_poly.pdbx_seq_one_letter_code
_entity_poly.pdbx_strand_id
1 'polypeptide(L)'
;MLTLVLIQAVADPTGLLALVGWSGAIPSFDAGLWSFAPYLVFLPVLLVALWWVSARAGEWFWTLTAGIVLAVLLAQSATAFVMTWDLAAAGSAASFVAGKAIPAALIVAALTRWLGGPVSRRRLEPGPVWPPAVLFAGLAPLLAGLWWTGAAYAPGIPAARPDRGLLSVVIALALIAGATALSLRWMRSRVPGVLGGWLAALLAGGLVGLVQAVIGFAVDGGLSGDMWPLMVAYIAVADGLAFGACVGWIVGIGAVVTDRVAEGRAARAPQVAVAAVAAFALVATLVLPGGNSASAEAAPPAGMLRASASVITDGNGNQVLLRGVNVNNLVDFYQPRPDVPATTPLSEADFAGMAGYGFNVARLNISWSALEPERGTLDPAYLAQIGDAVGWAKKYGIYTVIDMHQDGWWNGPTEEGTTCRPGTETMWGYDGAPEWATITDGAPRCQFTGRDISPAGNRAFQNFYFDTNGVQTALAETWGKLAATFADEPMVAGFDLLNEPGFGETAPVTTSHQLASFYGQAIDRIRAAGAEQIMFVEPSIFWSGLGFDTGPTPGFTDDRNIVFSPHLYAESITMDRSLGIPAIVSLERQFTLGQRVAADLGAPLWSGEYGYWGEDDDVLARLVRYADAEDAHMLGSAYWVWKQACGDPQNGIQPVGNALMMQNCDGSGELPPKTELLDILSRAYPQAAPGVLTALEADGARLQLSGNTTERSCGLRLWVPGSAKPAVDVTGVTELEITSVPGGWSVTGCADGDYTVSTR
;
A
#
# COMPACT_ATOMS: atom_id res chain seq x y z
N MET A 1 26.11 -18.59 9.00
CA MET A 1 25.46 -17.51 8.22
C MET A 1 25.61 -17.72 6.73
N LEU A 2 26.83 -17.73 6.15
CA LEU A 2 27.01 -17.85 4.70
C LEU A 2 26.27 -19.05 4.08
N THR A 3 26.38 -20.23 4.70
CA THR A 3 25.63 -21.42 4.29
C THR A 3 24.12 -21.22 4.31
N LEU A 4 23.58 -20.50 5.31
CA LEU A 4 22.15 -20.20 5.40
C LEU A 4 21.71 -19.27 4.26
N VAL A 5 22.50 -18.23 3.96
CA VAL A 5 22.21 -17.31 2.86
C VAL A 5 22.21 -18.05 1.51
N LEU A 6 23.20 -18.93 1.29
CA LEU A 6 23.26 -19.74 0.07
C LEU A 6 22.05 -20.69 -0.07
N ILE A 7 21.64 -21.34 1.03
CA ILE A 7 20.45 -22.22 1.03
C ILE A 7 19.20 -21.39 0.75
N GLN A 8 19.04 -20.24 1.41
CA GLN A 8 17.88 -19.35 1.22
C GLN A 8 17.79 -18.81 -0.22
N ALA A 9 18.91 -18.37 -0.81
CA ALA A 9 18.94 -17.87 -2.18
C ALA A 9 18.50 -18.93 -3.22
N VAL A 10 18.69 -20.21 -2.92
CA VAL A 10 18.23 -21.33 -3.76
C VAL A 10 16.77 -21.66 -3.49
N ALA A 11 16.37 -21.70 -2.21
CA ALA A 11 15.05 -22.13 -1.78
C ALA A 11 13.94 -21.09 -2.05
N ASP A 12 14.30 -19.81 -2.06
CA ASP A 12 13.38 -18.71 -2.34
C ASP A 12 13.98 -17.79 -3.42
N PRO A 13 13.66 -18.04 -4.69
CA PRO A 13 14.17 -17.22 -5.78
C PRO A 13 13.58 -15.80 -5.79
N THR A 14 12.42 -15.58 -5.16
CA THR A 14 11.76 -14.26 -5.16
C THR A 14 12.35 -13.29 -4.15
N GLY A 15 13.12 -13.81 -3.18
CA GLY A 15 13.68 -13.01 -2.10
C GLY A 15 12.65 -12.64 -1.03
N LEU A 16 11.41 -13.13 -1.12
CA LEU A 16 10.32 -12.80 -0.21
C LEU A 16 10.61 -13.22 1.25
N LEU A 17 11.28 -14.35 1.46
CA LEU A 17 11.67 -14.92 2.76
C LEU A 17 13.20 -15.00 2.93
N ALA A 18 13.97 -14.95 1.85
CA ALA A 18 15.44 -14.97 1.88
C ALA A 18 16.04 -13.63 2.30
N LEU A 19 17.18 -13.67 3.01
CA LEU A 19 17.96 -12.47 3.34
C LEU A 19 18.61 -11.84 2.11
N VAL A 20 19.03 -12.68 1.17
CA VAL A 20 19.49 -12.27 -0.16
C VAL A 20 18.84 -13.26 -1.12
N GLY A 21 17.87 -12.79 -1.90
CA GLY A 21 17.23 -13.59 -2.94
C GLY A 21 18.15 -13.77 -4.16
N TRP A 22 17.88 -14.82 -4.93
CA TRP A 22 18.44 -14.92 -6.27
C TRP A 22 17.38 -15.48 -7.22
N SER A 23 16.74 -14.57 -7.94
CA SER A 23 15.71 -14.86 -8.94
C SER A 23 16.24 -15.72 -10.09
N GLY A 24 17.55 -15.82 -10.27
CA GLY A 24 18.16 -16.44 -11.46
C GLY A 24 18.53 -15.40 -12.51
N ALA A 25 18.11 -14.15 -12.32
CA ALA A 25 18.54 -13.05 -13.14
C ALA A 25 20.06 -12.77 -13.02
N ILE A 26 20.61 -12.23 -14.09
CA ILE A 26 22.02 -11.89 -14.22
C ILE A 26 22.20 -10.38 -13.95
N PRO A 27 22.94 -9.98 -12.90
CA PRO A 27 23.23 -8.57 -12.67
C PRO A 27 23.98 -7.94 -13.86
N SER A 28 23.58 -6.72 -14.23
CA SER A 28 24.18 -5.96 -15.31
C SER A 28 24.59 -4.57 -14.85
N PHE A 29 25.74 -4.09 -15.32
CA PHE A 29 26.21 -2.72 -15.08
C PHE A 29 25.36 -1.69 -15.82
N ASP A 30 24.72 -2.08 -16.91
CA ASP A 30 23.85 -1.20 -17.69
C ASP A 30 22.56 -0.85 -16.92
N ALA A 31 22.11 -1.74 -16.03
CA ALA A 31 21.02 -1.47 -15.11
C ALA A 31 21.44 -0.57 -13.93
N GLY A 32 22.74 -0.30 -13.77
CA GLY A 32 23.29 0.50 -12.66
C GLY A 32 23.66 -0.32 -11.42
N LEU A 33 23.96 0.38 -10.32
CA LEU A 33 24.51 -0.25 -9.10
C LEU A 33 23.49 -1.11 -8.34
N TRP A 34 22.19 -0.88 -8.55
CA TRP A 34 21.17 -1.55 -7.76
C TRP A 34 21.16 -3.07 -7.98
N SER A 35 21.47 -3.54 -9.19
CA SER A 35 21.47 -4.96 -9.57
C SER A 35 22.56 -5.76 -8.84
N PHE A 36 23.64 -5.09 -8.43
CA PHE A 36 24.76 -5.69 -7.70
C PHE A 36 24.69 -5.47 -6.20
N ALA A 37 23.96 -4.47 -5.72
CA ALA A 37 23.97 -4.08 -4.31
C ALA A 37 23.64 -5.25 -3.34
N PRO A 38 22.66 -6.13 -3.61
CA PRO A 38 22.40 -7.31 -2.77
C PRO A 38 23.59 -8.27 -2.62
N TYR A 39 24.54 -8.26 -3.56
CA TYR A 39 25.68 -9.18 -3.55
C TYR A 39 26.97 -8.49 -3.13
N LEU A 40 27.23 -7.28 -3.64
CA LEU A 40 28.48 -6.54 -3.43
C LEU A 40 28.44 -5.60 -2.24
N VAL A 41 27.25 -5.29 -1.69
CA VAL A 41 27.10 -4.46 -0.48
C VAL A 41 26.62 -5.30 0.68
N PHE A 42 25.48 -5.99 0.52
CA PHE A 42 24.88 -6.75 1.62
C PHE A 42 25.84 -7.80 2.20
N LEU A 43 26.40 -8.69 1.36
CA LEU A 43 27.24 -9.78 1.84
C LEU A 43 28.52 -9.28 2.52
N PRO A 44 29.31 -8.34 1.95
CA PRO A 44 30.48 -7.82 2.64
C PRO A 44 30.14 -7.11 3.95
N VAL A 45 29.11 -6.26 3.97
CA VAL A 45 28.69 -5.55 5.20
C VAL A 45 28.24 -6.55 6.27
N LEU A 46 27.43 -7.55 5.89
CA LEU A 46 27.00 -8.61 6.78
C LEU A 46 28.19 -9.37 7.37
N LEU A 47 29.17 -9.77 6.54
CA LEU A 47 30.33 -10.54 7.00
C LEU A 47 31.24 -9.72 7.93
N VAL A 48 31.50 -8.44 7.60
CA VAL A 48 32.30 -7.54 8.45
C VAL A 48 31.59 -7.29 9.79
N ALA A 49 30.29 -7.00 9.76
CA ALA A 49 29.50 -6.79 10.97
C ALA A 49 29.42 -8.05 11.82
N LEU A 50 29.24 -9.23 11.21
CA LEU A 50 29.25 -10.50 11.92
C LEU A 50 30.61 -10.82 12.53
N TRP A 51 31.71 -10.60 11.81
CA TRP A 51 33.05 -10.76 12.38
C TRP A 51 33.21 -9.87 13.62
N TRP A 52 32.81 -8.61 13.53
CA TRP A 52 32.89 -7.66 14.64
C TRP A 52 32.03 -8.09 15.83
N VAL A 53 30.79 -8.53 15.57
CA VAL A 53 29.85 -9.06 16.56
C VAL A 53 30.41 -10.31 17.23
N SER A 54 30.85 -11.31 16.46
CA SER A 54 31.41 -12.54 17.00
C SER A 54 32.67 -12.28 17.84
N ALA A 55 33.53 -11.36 17.41
CA ALA A 55 34.75 -11.01 18.13
C ALA A 55 34.49 -10.27 19.45
N ARG A 56 33.37 -9.54 19.59
CA ARG A 56 33.12 -8.62 20.72
C ARG A 56 31.96 -9.03 21.62
N ALA A 57 30.86 -9.52 21.05
CA ALA A 57 29.68 -9.94 21.80
C ALA A 57 29.83 -11.35 22.43
N GLY A 58 30.78 -12.14 21.92
CA GLY A 58 31.04 -13.51 22.36
C GLY A 58 29.90 -14.48 22.00
N GLU A 59 29.97 -15.70 22.53
CA GLU A 59 29.06 -16.82 22.16
C GLU A 59 27.79 -16.93 23.03
N TRP A 60 27.37 -15.87 23.73
CA TRP A 60 26.10 -15.95 24.44
C TRP A 60 24.97 -15.93 23.41
N PHE A 61 24.12 -16.95 23.46
CA PHE A 61 23.01 -17.11 22.51
C PHE A 61 22.28 -15.79 22.25
N TRP A 62 21.78 -15.12 23.28
CA TRP A 62 21.01 -13.88 23.11
C TRP A 62 21.81 -12.65 22.68
N THR A 63 23.11 -12.53 23.04
CA THR A 63 23.92 -11.39 22.55
C THR A 63 24.34 -11.62 21.10
N LEU A 64 24.61 -12.86 20.73
CA LEU A 64 24.91 -13.28 19.37
C LEU A 64 23.68 -13.10 18.48
N THR A 65 22.48 -13.53 18.93
CA THR A 65 21.22 -13.28 18.21
C THR A 65 21.02 -11.79 17.95
N ALA A 66 21.11 -10.94 18.98
CA ALA A 66 20.96 -9.49 18.82
C ALA A 66 22.00 -8.90 17.85
N GLY A 67 23.25 -9.39 17.91
CA GLY A 67 24.30 -8.94 17.01
C GLY A 67 24.15 -9.41 15.57
N ILE A 68 23.62 -10.63 15.33
CA ILE A 68 23.30 -11.10 13.98
C ILE A 68 22.14 -10.28 13.41
N VAL A 69 21.10 -10.01 14.21
CA VAL A 69 20.00 -9.11 13.81
C VAL A 69 20.57 -7.75 13.42
N LEU A 70 21.40 -7.13 14.26
CA LEU A 70 22.06 -5.86 13.94
C LEU A 70 22.81 -5.93 12.61
N ALA A 71 23.62 -6.97 12.41
CA ALA A 71 24.42 -7.12 11.20
C ALA A 71 23.57 -7.22 9.93
N VAL A 72 22.45 -7.94 9.98
CA VAL A 72 21.50 -8.05 8.87
C VAL A 72 20.82 -6.71 8.58
N LEU A 73 20.32 -6.02 9.61
CA LEU A 73 19.66 -4.73 9.44
C LEU A 73 20.60 -3.67 8.84
N LEU A 74 21.86 -3.63 9.29
CA LEU A 74 22.87 -2.73 8.73
C LEU A 74 23.26 -3.08 7.30
N ALA A 75 23.35 -4.38 6.97
CA ALA A 75 23.61 -4.83 5.62
C ALA A 75 22.47 -4.44 4.67
N GLN A 76 21.21 -4.62 5.09
CA GLN A 76 20.05 -4.20 4.32
C GLN A 76 20.01 -2.69 4.13
N SER A 77 20.22 -1.92 5.21
CA SER A 77 20.21 -0.46 5.14
C SER A 77 21.31 0.08 4.23
N ALA A 78 22.54 -0.44 4.33
CA ALA A 78 23.62 -0.06 3.43
C ALA A 78 23.32 -0.41 1.96
N THR A 79 22.69 -1.57 1.73
CA THR A 79 22.29 -2.01 0.38
C THR A 79 21.24 -1.08 -0.19
N ALA A 80 20.17 -0.81 0.54
CA ALA A 80 19.12 0.12 0.13
C ALA A 80 19.67 1.53 -0.11
N PHE A 81 20.57 2.03 0.74
CA PHE A 81 21.22 3.33 0.54
C PHE A 81 22.04 3.40 -0.75
N VAL A 82 22.78 2.34 -1.09
CA VAL A 82 23.54 2.30 -2.36
C VAL A 82 22.60 2.23 -3.57
N MET A 83 21.43 1.62 -3.42
CA MET A 83 20.42 1.55 -4.47
C MET A 83 19.74 2.91 -4.69
N THR A 84 19.33 3.60 -3.63
CA THR A 84 18.44 4.78 -3.71
C THR A 84 19.16 6.12 -3.51
N TRP A 85 20.33 6.12 -2.88
CA TRP A 85 20.99 7.31 -2.32
C TRP A 85 20.14 8.09 -1.31
N ASP A 86 19.10 7.45 -0.75
CA ASP A 86 18.17 8.04 0.21
C ASP A 86 18.32 7.36 1.58
N LEU A 87 18.70 8.15 2.59
CA LEU A 87 18.90 7.67 3.96
C LEU A 87 17.60 7.27 4.67
N ALA A 88 16.48 7.94 4.36
CA ALA A 88 15.18 7.62 4.95
C ALA A 88 14.66 6.30 4.39
N ALA A 89 14.71 6.12 3.07
CA ALA A 89 14.39 4.85 2.42
C ALA A 89 15.27 3.70 2.94
N ALA A 90 16.57 3.96 3.13
CA ALA A 90 17.50 2.98 3.69
C ALA A 90 17.19 2.56 5.13
N GLY A 91 16.66 3.47 5.96
CA GLY A 91 16.22 3.13 7.31
C GLY A 91 14.92 2.33 7.30
N SER A 92 13.94 2.74 6.49
CA SER A 92 12.67 2.03 6.34
C SER A 92 12.88 0.61 5.81
N ALA A 93 13.78 0.42 4.85
CA ALA A 93 14.13 -0.91 4.36
C ALA A 93 14.71 -1.84 5.44
N ALA A 94 15.33 -1.29 6.48
CA ALA A 94 15.83 -2.09 7.60
C ALA A 94 14.68 -2.68 8.43
N SER A 95 13.52 -2.02 8.58
CA SER A 95 12.42 -2.61 9.36
C SER A 95 11.86 -3.85 8.66
N PHE A 96 11.69 -3.82 7.34
CA PHE A 96 11.10 -4.92 6.57
C PHE A 96 11.94 -6.20 6.57
N VAL A 97 13.27 -6.13 6.73
CA VAL A 97 14.11 -7.35 6.82
C VAL A 97 14.06 -7.99 8.21
N ALA A 98 13.49 -7.34 9.23
CA ALA A 98 13.47 -7.85 10.60
C ALA A 98 12.80 -9.23 10.71
N GLY A 99 11.76 -9.48 9.92
CA GLY A 99 11.02 -10.75 9.89
C GLY A 99 11.86 -11.92 9.44
N LYS A 100 12.89 -11.64 8.62
CA LYS A 100 13.87 -12.61 8.13
C LYS A 100 15.11 -12.65 9.01
N ALA A 101 15.52 -11.50 9.53
CA ALA A 101 16.70 -11.32 10.37
C ALA A 101 16.57 -12.10 11.69
N ILE A 102 15.42 -12.03 12.36
CA ILE A 102 15.23 -12.67 13.67
C ILE A 102 15.30 -14.20 13.58
N PRO A 103 14.55 -14.90 12.71
CA PRO A 103 14.66 -16.35 12.57
C PRO A 103 16.07 -16.79 12.14
N ALA A 104 16.68 -16.10 11.18
CA ALA A 104 18.04 -16.40 10.73
C ALA A 104 19.05 -16.28 11.88
N ALA A 105 18.92 -15.22 12.69
CA ALA A 105 19.77 -15.00 13.86
C ALA A 105 19.61 -16.09 14.91
N LEU A 106 18.38 -16.51 15.21
CA LEU A 106 18.10 -17.59 16.16
C LEU A 106 18.71 -18.92 15.72
N ILE A 107 18.54 -19.30 14.44
CA ILE A 107 19.10 -20.52 13.87
C ILE A 107 20.63 -20.50 13.94
N VAL A 108 21.25 -19.42 13.47
CA VAL A 108 22.71 -19.30 13.44
C VAL A 108 23.28 -19.29 14.86
N ALA A 109 22.69 -18.54 15.79
CA ALA A 109 23.14 -18.51 17.17
C ALA A 109 23.01 -19.88 17.87
N ALA A 110 21.95 -20.64 17.57
CA ALA A 110 21.74 -21.99 18.11
C ALA A 110 22.82 -22.96 17.62
N LEU A 111 23.09 -22.96 16.31
CA LEU A 111 24.11 -23.80 15.68
C LEU A 111 25.51 -23.43 16.17
N THR A 112 25.84 -22.13 16.26
CA THR A 112 27.13 -21.68 16.80
C THR A 112 27.33 -22.17 18.23
N ARG A 113 26.30 -22.07 19.08
CA ARG A 113 26.37 -22.57 20.46
C ARG A 113 26.53 -24.09 20.52
N TRP A 114 25.81 -24.83 19.66
CA TRP A 114 25.86 -26.29 19.65
C TRP A 114 27.23 -26.82 19.20
N LEU A 115 27.85 -26.17 18.22
CA LEU A 115 29.14 -26.57 17.65
C LEU A 115 30.36 -25.99 18.39
N GLY A 116 30.22 -24.82 19.04
CA GLY A 116 31.33 -24.05 19.65
C GLY A 116 31.86 -24.57 21.00
N GLY A 117 31.13 -25.48 21.67
CA GLY A 117 31.56 -26.07 22.94
C GLY A 117 31.46 -25.12 24.16
N PRO A 118 32.00 -25.53 25.33
CA PRO A 118 31.91 -24.75 26.56
C PRO A 118 32.91 -23.57 26.57
N VAL A 119 32.42 -22.37 26.89
CA VAL A 119 33.22 -21.13 26.92
C VAL A 119 33.21 -20.50 28.31
N SER A 120 34.37 -20.02 28.78
CA SER A 120 34.48 -19.25 30.02
C SER A 120 33.95 -17.82 29.85
N ARG A 121 33.06 -17.38 30.75
CA ARG A 121 32.30 -16.14 30.60
C ARG A 121 32.72 -15.09 31.62
N ARG A 122 33.26 -13.95 31.17
CA ARG A 122 33.51 -12.78 32.02
C ARG A 122 32.30 -11.86 31.99
N ARG A 123 31.80 -11.46 33.17
CA ARG A 123 30.83 -10.36 33.30
C ARG A 123 31.57 -9.08 33.67
N LEU A 124 31.13 -7.97 33.11
CA LEU A 124 31.63 -6.62 33.39
C LEU A 124 30.61 -5.88 34.27
N GLU A 125 31.08 -4.89 35.02
CA GLU A 125 30.15 -3.94 35.64
C GLU A 125 29.67 -2.94 34.59
N PRO A 126 28.35 -2.76 34.42
CA PRO A 126 27.84 -1.74 33.51
C PRO A 126 28.13 -0.36 34.12
N GLY A 127 28.72 0.54 33.33
CA GLY A 127 28.89 1.94 33.70
C GLY A 127 27.56 2.72 33.72
N PRO A 128 27.59 4.07 33.75
CA PRO A 128 26.39 4.89 33.77
C PRO A 128 25.46 4.58 32.58
N VAL A 129 24.16 4.39 32.86
CA VAL A 129 23.18 3.99 31.83
C VAL A 129 22.20 5.10 31.45
N TRP A 130 21.92 6.05 32.35
CA TRP A 130 20.92 7.09 32.12
C TRP A 130 21.32 8.13 31.07
N PRO A 131 22.55 8.69 31.07
CA PRO A 131 22.93 9.68 30.05
C PRO A 131 22.78 9.18 28.59
N PRO A 132 23.30 8.00 28.20
CA PRO A 132 23.09 7.51 26.85
C PRO A 132 21.64 7.09 26.57
N ALA A 133 20.86 6.70 27.59
CA ALA A 133 19.44 6.38 27.43
C ALA A 133 18.58 7.63 27.15
N VAL A 134 18.81 8.73 27.86
CA VAL A 134 18.13 10.01 27.61
C VAL A 134 18.50 10.57 26.24
N LEU A 135 19.77 10.43 25.84
CA LEU A 135 20.23 10.81 24.50
C LEU A 135 19.47 10.04 23.42
N PHE A 136 19.30 8.72 23.57
CA PHE A 136 18.57 7.91 22.61
C PHE A 136 17.11 8.31 22.49
N ALA A 137 16.44 8.52 23.62
CA ALA A 137 15.06 8.99 23.64
C ALA A 137 14.93 10.35 22.92
N GLY A 138 15.80 11.31 23.24
CA GLY A 138 15.74 12.66 22.64
C GLY A 138 15.91 12.70 21.12
N LEU A 139 16.49 11.67 20.49
CA LEU A 139 16.59 11.55 19.04
C LEU A 139 15.31 11.05 18.37
N ALA A 140 14.46 10.33 19.11
CA ALA A 140 13.29 9.67 18.53
C ALA A 140 12.32 10.67 17.85
N PRO A 141 11.96 11.83 18.45
CA PRO A 141 11.06 12.78 17.80
C PRO A 141 11.62 13.50 16.59
N LEU A 142 12.96 13.57 16.47
CA LEU A 142 13.61 14.22 15.33
C LEU A 142 13.58 13.35 14.08
N LEU A 143 13.44 12.04 14.26
CA LEU A 143 13.58 11.05 13.19
C LEU A 143 12.30 10.24 12.95
N ALA A 144 11.27 10.47 13.77
CA ALA A 144 9.97 9.85 13.61
C ALA A 144 9.26 10.36 12.35
N GLY A 145 8.59 9.47 11.63
CA GLY A 145 7.91 9.80 10.36
C GLY A 145 8.83 9.81 9.13
N LEU A 146 10.15 9.69 9.29
CA LEU A 146 11.09 9.55 8.17
C LEU A 146 11.42 8.08 7.85
N TRP A 147 11.74 7.30 8.89
CA TRP A 147 12.22 5.91 8.75
C TRP A 147 11.80 4.99 9.91
N TRP A 148 10.97 5.49 10.83
CA TRP A 148 10.47 4.81 12.03
C TRP A 148 9.10 5.37 12.43
N THR A 149 8.18 4.51 12.89
CA THR A 149 6.78 4.88 13.22
C THR A 149 6.05 5.56 12.07
N GLY A 150 6.17 4.96 10.87
CA GLY A 150 5.55 5.47 9.64
C GLY A 150 4.02 5.56 9.74
N ALA A 151 3.39 4.57 10.39
CA ALA A 151 1.96 4.57 10.70
C ALA A 151 1.72 4.12 12.15
N ALA A 152 0.81 4.78 12.86
CA ALA A 152 0.29 4.25 14.12
C ALA A 152 -0.93 3.36 13.82
N TYR A 153 -0.77 2.06 13.99
CA TYR A 153 -1.77 1.06 13.60
C TYR A 153 -2.97 0.95 14.54
N ALA A 154 -2.93 1.61 15.70
CA ALA A 154 -4.09 1.80 16.55
C ALA A 154 -4.05 3.17 17.24
N PRO A 155 -5.22 3.79 17.53
CA PRO A 155 -5.30 4.97 18.38
C PRO A 155 -4.66 4.74 19.74
N GLY A 156 -4.10 5.79 20.35
CA GLY A 156 -3.60 5.73 21.72
C GLY A 156 -2.27 4.98 21.94
N ILE A 157 -1.67 4.39 20.90
CA ILE A 157 -0.31 3.85 20.98
C ILE A 157 0.69 5.01 21.15
N PRO A 158 1.51 5.03 22.22
CA PRO A 158 2.53 6.07 22.39
C PRO A 158 3.53 6.03 21.25
N ALA A 159 3.67 7.15 20.53
CA ALA A 159 4.62 7.31 19.44
C ALA A 159 5.41 8.60 19.68
N ALA A 160 6.71 8.56 19.40
CA ALA A 160 7.58 9.73 19.48
C ALA A 160 7.36 10.67 18.28
N ARG A 161 6.11 10.93 17.90
CA ARG A 161 5.70 11.68 16.72
C ARG A 161 5.05 13.01 17.13
N PRO A 162 5.62 14.17 16.75
CA PRO A 162 5.06 15.47 17.14
C PRO A 162 3.58 15.65 16.76
N ASP A 163 3.17 15.12 15.62
CA ASP A 163 1.79 15.13 15.11
C ASP A 163 0.81 14.28 15.94
N ARG A 164 1.31 13.40 16.82
CA ARG A 164 0.49 12.58 17.74
C ARG A 164 0.24 13.24 19.10
N GLY A 165 0.66 14.49 19.24
CA GLY A 165 0.42 15.31 20.43
C GLY A 165 1.45 15.08 21.55
N LEU A 166 1.62 16.11 22.39
CA LEU A 166 2.68 16.20 23.40
C LEU A 166 2.69 15.01 24.38
N LEU A 167 1.51 14.54 24.81
CA LEU A 167 1.40 13.43 25.76
C LEU A 167 1.95 12.12 25.17
N SER A 168 1.58 11.80 23.93
CA SER A 168 2.07 10.61 23.23
C SER A 168 3.60 10.63 23.11
N VAL A 169 4.14 11.78 22.71
CA VAL A 169 5.59 11.99 22.59
C VAL A 169 6.29 11.79 23.93
N VAL A 170 5.82 12.43 25.00
CA VAL A 170 6.45 12.34 26.33
C VAL A 170 6.44 10.90 26.86
N ILE A 171 5.33 10.18 26.70
CA ILE A 171 5.24 8.77 27.12
C ILE A 171 6.20 7.91 26.30
N ALA A 172 6.24 8.09 24.97
CA ALA A 172 7.16 7.34 24.11
C ALA A 172 8.63 7.59 24.48
N LEU A 173 9.00 8.85 24.73
CA LEU A 173 10.34 9.21 25.20
C LEU A 173 10.71 8.52 26.51
N ALA A 174 9.79 8.49 27.48
CA ALA A 174 10.01 7.81 28.76
C ALA A 174 10.18 6.30 28.58
N LEU A 175 9.36 5.66 27.73
CA LEU A 175 9.46 4.25 27.40
C LEU A 175 10.82 3.92 26.75
N ILE A 176 11.23 4.72 25.76
CA ILE A 176 12.52 4.55 25.06
C ILE A 176 13.69 4.71 26.04
N ALA A 177 13.68 5.75 26.88
CA ALA A 177 14.74 5.97 27.87
C ALA A 177 14.79 4.82 28.89
N GLY A 178 13.65 4.39 29.42
CA GLY A 178 13.55 3.29 30.39
C GLY A 178 14.04 1.96 29.80
N ALA A 179 13.55 1.59 28.61
CA ALA A 179 13.96 0.38 27.92
C ALA A 179 15.46 0.39 27.58
N THR A 180 16.00 1.55 27.21
CA THR A 180 17.44 1.71 26.92
C THR A 180 18.28 1.57 28.16
N ALA A 181 17.89 2.20 29.28
CA ALA A 181 18.61 2.07 30.55
C ALA A 181 18.63 0.61 31.04
N LEU A 182 17.51 -0.11 30.93
CA LEU A 182 17.41 -1.53 31.26
C LEU A 182 18.33 -2.39 30.36
N SER A 183 18.24 -2.17 29.06
CA SER A 183 19.02 -2.92 28.06
C SER A 183 20.51 -2.66 28.19
N LEU A 184 20.92 -1.43 28.53
CA LEU A 184 22.32 -1.07 28.77
C LEU A 184 22.89 -1.81 29.97
N ARG A 185 22.14 -1.92 31.08
CA ARG A 185 22.57 -2.68 32.27
C ARG A 185 22.84 -4.15 31.93
N TRP A 186 22.00 -4.74 31.08
CA TRP A 186 22.11 -6.14 30.72
C TRP A 186 23.19 -6.42 29.66
N MET A 187 23.23 -5.61 28.60
CA MET A 187 24.11 -5.83 27.45
C MET A 187 25.55 -5.44 27.76
N ARG A 188 25.77 -4.30 28.42
CA ARG A 188 27.13 -3.82 28.71
C ARG A 188 27.86 -4.66 29.76
N SER A 189 27.12 -5.44 30.55
CA SER A 189 27.74 -6.43 31.45
C SER A 189 28.29 -7.65 30.70
N ARG A 190 28.01 -7.80 29.40
CA ARG A 190 28.39 -8.95 28.56
C ARG A 190 29.22 -8.55 27.35
N VAL A 191 28.93 -7.39 26.78
CA VAL A 191 29.54 -6.89 25.56
C VAL A 191 30.16 -5.52 25.85
N PRO A 192 31.49 -5.37 25.87
CA PRO A 192 32.14 -4.09 26.13
C PRO A 192 32.10 -3.14 24.94
N GLY A 193 32.35 -1.86 25.23
CA GLY A 193 32.57 -0.83 24.21
C GLY A 193 31.30 -0.40 23.48
N VAL A 194 31.48 0.19 22.30
CA VAL A 194 30.40 0.77 21.48
C VAL A 194 29.34 -0.28 21.13
N LEU A 195 29.76 -1.50 20.78
CA LEU A 195 28.83 -2.57 20.42
C LEU A 195 27.86 -2.90 21.56
N GLY A 196 28.31 -2.88 22.81
CA GLY A 196 27.44 -3.15 23.96
C GLY A 196 26.33 -2.12 24.12
N GLY A 197 26.61 -0.85 23.86
CA GLY A 197 25.59 0.20 23.87
C GLY A 197 24.69 0.16 22.64
N TRP A 198 25.22 -0.19 21.47
CA TRP A 198 24.44 -0.32 20.25
C TRP A 198 23.45 -1.48 20.32
N LEU A 199 23.89 -2.65 20.75
CA LEU A 199 23.00 -3.80 20.96
C LEU A 199 21.97 -3.54 22.07
N ALA A 200 22.30 -2.71 23.06
CA ALA A 200 21.33 -2.27 24.05
C ALA A 200 20.23 -1.39 23.43
N ALA A 201 20.59 -0.46 22.55
CA ALA A 201 19.64 0.39 21.83
C ALA A 201 18.73 -0.42 20.88
N LEU A 202 19.31 -1.40 20.17
CA LEU A 202 18.55 -2.35 19.35
C LEU A 202 17.47 -3.07 20.15
N LEU A 203 17.86 -3.67 21.29
CA LEU A 203 16.92 -4.38 22.15
C LEU A 203 15.89 -3.44 22.80
N ALA A 204 16.31 -2.23 23.15
CA ALA A 204 15.40 -1.24 23.70
C ALA A 204 14.31 -0.85 22.68
N GLY A 205 14.69 -0.63 21.42
CA GLY A 205 13.73 -0.37 20.35
C GLY A 205 12.76 -1.54 20.13
N GLY A 206 13.26 -2.77 20.05
CA GLY A 206 12.40 -3.96 19.97
C GLY A 206 11.47 -4.16 21.17
N LEU A 207 11.95 -3.84 22.40
CA LEU A 207 11.14 -3.87 23.62
C LEU A 207 10.03 -2.81 23.58
N VAL A 208 10.33 -1.59 23.12
CA VAL A 208 9.33 -0.53 22.95
C VAL A 208 8.30 -0.96 21.92
N GLY A 209 8.73 -1.53 20.78
CA GLY A 209 7.83 -2.11 19.78
C GLY A 209 6.90 -3.18 20.35
N LEU A 210 7.43 -4.08 21.18
CA LEU A 210 6.61 -5.10 21.86
C LEU A 210 5.60 -4.47 22.83
N VAL A 211 5.99 -3.44 23.58
CA VAL A 211 5.07 -2.71 24.47
C VAL A 211 3.98 -2.02 23.65
N GLN A 212 4.34 -1.37 22.54
CA GLN A 212 3.39 -0.74 21.62
C GLN A 212 2.42 -1.78 21.04
N ALA A 213 2.91 -2.97 20.67
CA ALA A 213 2.07 -4.05 20.18
C ALA A 213 1.10 -4.59 21.24
N VAL A 214 1.55 -4.72 22.49
CA VAL A 214 0.67 -5.13 23.61
C VAL A 214 -0.38 -4.07 23.91
N ILE A 215 -0.01 -2.78 23.87
CA ILE A 215 -0.96 -1.68 24.00
C ILE A 215 -1.96 -1.71 22.84
N GLY A 216 -1.47 -1.86 21.60
CA GLY A 216 -2.29 -1.98 20.41
C GLY A 216 -3.29 -3.13 20.53
N PHE A 217 -2.83 -4.32 20.90
CA PHE A 217 -3.67 -5.48 21.16
C PHE A 217 -4.73 -5.22 22.23
N ALA A 218 -4.39 -4.54 23.33
CA ALA A 218 -5.35 -4.23 24.39
C ALA A 218 -6.37 -3.17 23.96
N VAL A 219 -5.94 -2.13 23.26
CA VAL A 219 -6.80 -1.04 22.77
C VAL A 219 -7.73 -1.54 21.66
N ASP A 220 -7.26 -2.50 20.86
CA ASP A 220 -8.01 -3.07 19.74
C ASP A 220 -8.94 -4.21 20.18
N GLY A 221 -9.14 -4.47 21.47
CA GLY A 221 -10.10 -5.49 21.94
C GLY A 221 -9.55 -6.91 22.00
N GLY A 222 -8.23 -7.10 21.98
CA GLY A 222 -7.58 -8.39 22.20
C GLY A 222 -7.79 -9.38 21.04
N LEU A 223 -8.14 -10.63 21.37
CA LEU A 223 -8.46 -11.66 20.36
C LEU A 223 -9.84 -11.46 19.71
N SER A 224 -10.69 -10.64 20.33
CA SER A 224 -11.93 -10.14 19.72
C SER A 224 -11.70 -8.87 18.90
N GLY A 225 -10.44 -8.41 18.82
CA GLY A 225 -10.03 -7.29 17.99
C GLY A 225 -9.95 -7.65 16.52
N ASP A 226 -9.86 -6.60 15.69
CA ASP A 226 -9.92 -6.71 14.24
C ASP A 226 -8.54 -6.73 13.57
N MET A 227 -7.46 -6.56 14.35
CA MET A 227 -6.09 -6.71 13.90
C MET A 227 -5.47 -8.04 14.33
N TRP A 228 -4.80 -8.71 13.39
CA TRP A 228 -4.02 -9.90 13.74
C TRP A 228 -2.84 -9.54 14.68
N PRO A 229 -2.82 -10.04 15.93
CA PRO A 229 -1.86 -9.58 16.94
C PRO A 229 -0.40 -9.84 16.57
N LEU A 230 -0.15 -10.91 15.81
CA LEU A 230 1.18 -11.26 15.33
C LEU A 230 1.70 -10.23 14.32
N MET A 231 0.84 -9.68 13.46
CA MET A 231 1.27 -8.70 12.48
C MET A 231 1.51 -7.33 13.10
N VAL A 232 0.63 -6.89 14.01
CA VAL A 232 0.86 -5.67 14.79
C VAL A 232 2.17 -5.76 15.59
N ALA A 233 2.42 -6.93 16.22
CA ALA A 233 3.68 -7.19 16.91
C ALA A 233 4.86 -7.19 15.96
N TYR A 234 4.74 -7.82 14.80
CA TYR A 234 5.79 -7.83 13.79
C TYR A 234 6.17 -6.41 13.39
N ILE A 235 5.21 -5.58 12.98
CA ILE A 235 5.49 -4.23 12.48
C ILE A 235 6.08 -3.36 13.59
N ALA A 236 5.47 -3.32 14.77
CA ALA A 236 5.95 -2.48 15.86
C ALA A 236 7.37 -2.88 16.33
N VAL A 237 7.67 -4.19 16.37
CA VAL A 237 9.01 -4.69 16.71
C VAL A 237 10.00 -4.50 15.56
N ALA A 238 9.57 -4.64 14.31
CA ALA A 238 10.39 -4.45 13.12
C ALA A 238 10.86 -3.00 13.00
N ASP A 239 9.92 -2.05 13.12
CA ASP A 239 10.21 -0.65 13.34
C ASP A 239 11.19 -0.58 14.51
N GLY A 240 10.78 -1.13 15.68
CA GLY A 240 11.55 -1.37 16.91
C GLY A 240 13.05 -1.49 16.71
N LEU A 241 13.40 -2.49 15.95
CA LEU A 241 14.75 -2.90 15.70
C LEU A 241 15.44 -1.99 14.68
N ALA A 242 14.74 -1.50 13.66
CA ALA A 242 15.31 -0.59 12.66
C ALA A 242 15.84 0.71 13.28
N PHE A 243 15.08 1.37 14.16
CA PHE A 243 15.57 2.57 14.85
C PHE A 243 16.81 2.27 15.69
N GLY A 244 16.75 1.22 16.52
CA GLY A 244 17.89 0.83 17.34
C GLY A 244 19.11 0.41 16.50
N ALA A 245 18.91 -0.18 15.32
CA ALA A 245 19.98 -0.52 14.39
C ALA A 245 20.60 0.73 13.78
N CYS A 246 19.81 1.67 13.25
CA CYS A 246 20.32 2.79 12.48
C CYS A 246 20.94 3.90 13.35
N VAL A 247 20.42 4.15 14.57
CA VAL A 247 20.93 5.22 15.46
C VAL A 247 21.53 4.73 16.77
N GLY A 248 21.47 3.43 17.08
CA GLY A 248 22.00 2.89 18.33
C GLY A 248 23.51 3.06 18.51
N TRP A 249 24.27 3.30 17.44
CA TRP A 249 25.70 3.63 17.53
C TRP A 249 25.96 4.88 18.37
N ILE A 250 25.02 5.85 18.38
CA ILE A 250 25.08 7.05 19.23
C ILE A 250 25.01 6.67 20.72
N VAL A 251 24.17 5.70 21.07
CA VAL A 251 24.08 5.14 22.43
C VAL A 251 25.39 4.43 22.80
N GLY A 252 25.96 3.68 21.85
CA GLY A 252 27.26 3.03 22.00
C GLY A 252 28.39 4.01 22.29
N ILE A 253 28.51 5.09 21.50
CA ILE A 253 29.52 6.14 21.70
C ILE A 253 29.25 6.88 23.02
N GLY A 254 27.99 7.27 23.26
CA GLY A 254 27.58 7.97 24.48
C GLY A 254 27.92 7.18 25.74
N ALA A 255 27.68 5.87 25.74
CA ALA A 255 28.03 4.97 26.82
C ALA A 255 29.54 4.96 27.11
N VAL A 256 30.38 4.80 26.08
CA VAL A 256 31.85 4.81 26.22
C VAL A 256 32.37 6.17 26.69
N VAL A 257 31.81 7.27 26.18
CA VAL A 257 32.16 8.63 26.64
C VAL A 257 31.79 8.80 28.10
N THR A 258 30.61 8.34 28.52
CA THR A 258 30.16 8.46 29.91
C THR A 258 31.01 7.65 30.89
N ASP A 259 31.52 6.49 30.48
CA ASP A 259 32.46 5.69 31.28
C ASP A 259 33.77 6.44 31.50
N ARG A 260 34.37 6.96 30.42
CA ARG A 260 35.65 7.69 30.49
C ARG A 260 35.54 8.94 31.36
N VAL A 261 34.41 9.64 31.28
CA VAL A 261 34.13 10.81 32.12
C VAL A 261 33.97 10.40 33.60
N ALA A 262 33.33 9.27 33.87
CA ALA A 262 33.15 8.76 35.23
C ALA A 262 34.48 8.28 35.85
N GLU A 263 35.37 7.68 35.06
CA GLU A 263 36.70 7.24 35.45
C GLU A 263 37.68 8.41 35.69
N GLY A 264 37.57 9.49 34.90
CA GLY A 264 38.43 10.67 34.98
C GLY A 264 37.83 11.84 35.79
N ARG A 265 37.70 11.71 37.11
CA ARG A 265 37.23 12.82 37.99
C ARG A 265 38.13 14.07 37.93
N ALA A 266 37.89 14.96 36.95
CA ALA A 266 37.84 16.43 37.07
C ALA A 266 37.97 17.13 35.69
N ALA A 267 36.83 17.47 35.08
CA ALA A 267 36.58 18.81 34.56
C ALA A 267 35.07 18.94 34.31
N ARG A 268 34.43 19.90 34.99
CA ARG A 268 33.05 20.29 34.73
C ARG A 268 32.94 20.76 33.26
N ALA A 269 32.51 19.89 32.36
CA ALA A 269 32.19 20.30 30.98
C ALA A 269 31.21 19.39 30.19
N PRO A 270 31.04 18.06 30.39
CA PRO A 270 30.25 17.30 29.41
C PRO A 270 28.77 17.08 29.77
N GLN A 271 28.32 17.43 30.98
CA GLN A 271 26.87 17.38 31.30
C GLN A 271 26.08 18.50 30.58
N VAL A 272 26.77 19.58 30.20
CA VAL A 272 26.19 20.69 29.43
C VAL A 272 26.11 20.36 27.93
N ALA A 273 26.97 19.49 27.38
CA ALA A 273 26.89 19.11 25.96
C ALA A 273 25.71 18.16 25.66
N VAL A 274 25.40 17.23 26.57
CA VAL A 274 24.25 16.31 26.42
C VAL A 274 22.92 17.05 26.69
N ALA A 275 22.90 17.97 27.66
CA ALA A 275 21.77 18.87 27.86
C ALA A 275 21.62 19.91 26.74
N ALA A 276 22.72 20.37 26.13
CA ALA A 276 22.68 21.29 24.99
C ALA A 276 22.17 20.58 23.74
N VAL A 277 22.54 19.33 23.44
CA VAL A 277 21.96 18.59 22.32
C VAL A 277 20.47 18.30 22.54
N ALA A 278 20.07 17.96 23.77
CA ALA A 278 18.65 17.79 24.12
C ALA A 278 17.85 19.11 24.11
N ALA A 279 18.45 20.23 24.51
CA ALA A 279 17.82 21.55 24.48
C ALA A 279 17.85 22.19 23.07
N PHE A 280 18.87 21.92 22.25
CA PHE A 280 18.91 22.33 20.85
C PHE A 280 17.90 21.53 20.02
N ALA A 281 17.70 20.25 20.33
CA ALA A 281 16.62 19.43 19.77
C ALA A 281 15.22 19.96 20.16
N LEU A 282 15.06 20.47 21.39
CA LEU A 282 13.80 21.05 21.88
C LEU A 282 13.53 22.46 21.31
N VAL A 283 14.58 23.26 21.06
CA VAL A 283 14.47 24.59 20.46
C VAL A 283 14.36 24.52 18.93
N ALA A 284 14.99 23.55 18.26
CA ALA A 284 14.82 23.29 16.83
C ALA A 284 13.41 22.77 16.49
N THR A 285 12.73 22.10 17.43
CA THR A 285 11.32 21.69 17.29
C THR A 285 10.32 22.81 17.60
N LEU A 286 10.74 23.90 18.26
CA LEU A 286 9.88 25.06 18.58
C LEU A 286 10.02 26.22 17.56
N VAL A 287 10.91 26.12 16.57
CA VAL A 287 11.20 27.21 15.60
C VAL A 287 11.03 26.77 14.13
N LEU A 288 10.34 25.65 13.86
CA LEU A 288 9.82 25.44 12.51
C LEU A 288 8.62 26.39 12.32
N PRO A 289 8.66 27.32 11.35
CA PRO A 289 7.45 28.01 10.95
C PRO A 289 6.51 26.95 10.41
N GLY A 290 5.39 26.74 11.09
CA GLY A 290 4.20 26.13 10.51
C GLY A 290 3.65 27.06 9.44
N GLY A 291 4.35 27.09 8.30
CA GLY A 291 3.90 27.75 7.10
C GLY A 291 2.97 26.82 6.35
N ASN A 292 1.73 26.68 6.83
CA ASN A 292 0.63 26.39 5.90
C ASN A 292 0.47 27.65 5.06
N SER A 293 1.29 27.77 4.02
CA SER A 293 0.93 28.59 2.87
C SER A 293 -0.19 27.81 2.20
N ALA A 294 -1.43 28.06 2.61
CA ALA A 294 -2.57 27.85 1.75
C ALA A 294 -2.33 28.77 0.55
N SER A 295 -1.61 28.25 -0.46
CA SER A 295 -1.65 28.86 -1.77
C SER A 295 -3.11 28.75 -2.18
N ALA A 296 -3.74 29.89 -2.49
CA ALA A 296 -5.06 29.89 -3.08
C ALA A 296 -4.98 29.04 -4.34
N GLU A 297 -5.56 27.85 -4.27
CA GLU A 297 -5.72 26.94 -5.40
C GLU A 297 -6.42 27.72 -6.51
N ALA A 298 -5.87 27.68 -7.71
CA ALA A 298 -6.54 28.26 -8.87
C ALA A 298 -7.92 27.60 -9.00
N ALA A 299 -8.96 28.41 -9.16
CA ALA A 299 -10.31 27.88 -9.35
C ALA A 299 -10.33 26.95 -10.58
N PRO A 300 -10.71 25.68 -10.41
CA PRO A 300 -10.61 24.69 -11.47
C PRO A 300 -11.62 24.93 -12.61
N PRO A 301 -11.42 24.32 -13.79
CA PRO A 301 -12.41 24.34 -14.87
C PRO A 301 -13.75 23.76 -14.37
N ALA A 302 -14.86 24.40 -14.74
CA ALA A 302 -16.19 24.02 -14.27
C ALA A 302 -16.60 22.60 -14.73
N GLY A 303 -17.16 21.80 -13.83
CA GLY A 303 -17.81 20.52 -14.14
C GLY A 303 -16.96 19.26 -14.02
N MET A 304 -15.69 19.36 -13.64
CA MET A 304 -14.83 18.19 -13.37
C MET A 304 -14.90 17.76 -11.91
N LEU A 305 -14.76 16.45 -11.66
CA LEU A 305 -14.61 15.94 -10.30
C LEU A 305 -13.28 16.38 -9.67
N ARG A 306 -13.27 16.56 -8.34
CA ARG A 306 -12.10 16.98 -7.56
C ARG A 306 -12.02 16.23 -6.24
N ALA A 307 -10.82 15.86 -5.84
CA ALA A 307 -10.53 15.54 -4.46
C ALA A 307 -10.48 16.84 -3.64
N SER A 308 -11.31 16.93 -2.61
CA SER A 308 -11.36 18.08 -1.69
C SER A 308 -11.42 17.58 -0.26
N ALA A 309 -10.37 17.85 0.51
CA ALA A 309 -10.17 17.27 1.83
C ALA A 309 -10.28 15.74 1.79
N SER A 310 -11.30 15.16 2.43
CA SER A 310 -11.50 13.71 2.52
C SER A 310 -12.60 13.18 1.60
N VAL A 311 -13.13 14.00 0.68
CA VAL A 311 -14.25 13.61 -0.20
C VAL A 311 -13.97 13.94 -1.68
N ILE A 312 -14.63 13.22 -2.58
CA ILE A 312 -14.70 13.57 -4.00
C ILE A 312 -15.89 14.52 -4.19
N THR A 313 -15.70 15.60 -4.95
CA THR A 313 -16.70 16.63 -5.23
C THR A 313 -16.85 16.89 -6.72
N ASP A 314 -17.95 17.50 -7.14
CA ASP A 314 -18.20 17.92 -8.52
C ASP A 314 -17.64 19.32 -8.89
N GLY A 315 -16.84 19.92 -8.00
CA GLY A 315 -16.33 21.29 -8.15
C GLY A 315 -17.33 22.40 -7.81
N ASN A 316 -18.62 22.09 -7.61
CA ASN A 316 -19.66 23.02 -7.15
C ASN A 316 -19.99 22.87 -5.66
N GLY A 317 -19.15 22.15 -4.92
CA GLY A 317 -19.33 21.89 -3.49
C GLY A 317 -20.30 20.73 -3.19
N ASN A 318 -20.67 19.90 -4.17
CA ASN A 318 -21.45 18.69 -3.92
C ASN A 318 -20.52 17.48 -3.79
N GLN A 319 -20.65 16.70 -2.72
CA GLN A 319 -19.98 15.41 -2.58
C GLN A 319 -20.55 14.41 -3.59
N VAL A 320 -19.68 13.64 -4.23
CA VAL A 320 -20.01 12.61 -5.23
C VAL A 320 -19.54 11.26 -4.71
N LEU A 321 -20.43 10.27 -4.67
CA LEU A 321 -20.05 8.87 -4.41
C LEU A 321 -19.99 8.14 -5.75
N LEU A 322 -18.80 7.68 -6.13
CA LEU A 322 -18.58 6.93 -7.36
C LEU A 322 -18.75 5.42 -7.07
N ARG A 323 -19.89 4.84 -7.45
CA ARG A 323 -20.20 3.41 -7.26
C ARG A 323 -20.50 2.74 -8.58
N GLY A 324 -19.79 1.65 -8.86
CA GLY A 324 -19.93 0.95 -10.13
C GLY A 324 -19.08 -0.29 -10.24
N VAL A 325 -18.49 -0.50 -11.42
CA VAL A 325 -17.87 -1.78 -11.81
C VAL A 325 -16.57 -1.58 -12.56
N ASN A 326 -15.69 -2.58 -12.48
CA ASN A 326 -14.55 -2.73 -13.38
C ASN A 326 -15.01 -3.25 -14.76
N VAL A 327 -14.33 -2.79 -15.81
CA VAL A 327 -14.62 -3.08 -17.21
C VAL A 327 -13.31 -3.50 -17.91
N ASN A 328 -13.07 -4.80 -17.97
CA ASN A 328 -11.81 -5.38 -18.44
C ASN A 328 -11.79 -5.73 -19.94
N ASN A 329 -12.83 -5.34 -20.68
CA ASN A 329 -13.01 -5.72 -22.08
C ASN A 329 -11.91 -5.22 -23.02
N LEU A 330 -11.17 -4.16 -22.64
CA LEU A 330 -10.08 -3.58 -23.43
C LEU A 330 -8.70 -4.05 -22.97
N VAL A 331 -8.60 -4.93 -21.98
CA VAL A 331 -7.31 -5.44 -21.48
C VAL A 331 -6.68 -6.37 -22.52
N ASP A 332 -5.37 -6.23 -22.72
CA ASP A 332 -4.56 -7.09 -23.59
C ASP A 332 -4.12 -8.37 -22.86
N PHE A 333 -5.11 -9.23 -22.59
CA PHE A 333 -4.87 -10.50 -21.91
C PHE A 333 -4.12 -11.51 -22.78
N TYR A 334 -3.25 -12.28 -22.12
CA TYR A 334 -2.72 -13.52 -22.64
C TYR A 334 -3.85 -14.47 -23.02
N GLN A 335 -3.80 -14.97 -24.24
CA GLN A 335 -4.79 -15.90 -24.75
C GLN A 335 -4.19 -17.33 -24.85
N PRO A 336 -4.42 -18.20 -23.83
CA PRO A 336 -3.83 -19.54 -23.79
C PRO A 336 -4.33 -20.46 -24.92
N ARG A 337 -5.54 -20.21 -25.44
CA ARG A 337 -6.13 -20.96 -26.55
C ARG A 337 -6.70 -19.99 -27.60
N PRO A 338 -6.24 -20.05 -28.86
CA PRO A 338 -6.70 -19.14 -29.91
C PRO A 338 -8.22 -19.18 -30.18
N ASP A 339 -8.87 -20.31 -29.89
CA ASP A 339 -10.31 -20.53 -30.08
C ASP A 339 -11.17 -20.05 -28.90
N VAL A 340 -10.57 -19.69 -27.76
CA VAL A 340 -11.29 -19.20 -26.58
C VAL A 340 -10.89 -17.75 -26.30
N PRO A 341 -11.80 -16.78 -26.51
CA PRO A 341 -11.51 -15.38 -26.27
C PRO A 341 -11.12 -15.10 -24.81
N ALA A 342 -10.08 -14.27 -24.62
CA ALA A 342 -9.64 -13.80 -23.30
C ALA A 342 -10.39 -12.55 -22.82
N THR A 343 -11.02 -11.81 -23.74
CA THR A 343 -11.95 -10.71 -23.44
C THR A 343 -13.31 -10.96 -24.07
N THR A 344 -14.29 -10.14 -23.68
CA THR A 344 -15.62 -10.10 -24.29
C THR A 344 -15.77 -8.76 -25.02
N PRO A 345 -16.55 -8.66 -26.12
CA PRO A 345 -16.74 -7.38 -26.79
C PRO A 345 -17.36 -6.33 -25.86
N LEU A 346 -16.82 -5.11 -25.88
CA LEU A 346 -17.41 -3.95 -25.22
C LEU A 346 -18.38 -3.24 -26.16
N SER A 347 -19.54 -2.84 -25.65
CA SER A 347 -20.55 -2.15 -26.44
C SER A 347 -21.27 -1.06 -25.64
N GLU A 348 -21.98 -0.18 -26.35
CA GLU A 348 -22.85 0.81 -25.73
C GLU A 348 -23.90 0.17 -24.79
N ALA A 349 -24.37 -1.04 -25.11
CA ALA A 349 -25.37 -1.75 -24.31
C ALA A 349 -24.86 -2.11 -22.91
N ASP A 350 -23.54 -2.28 -22.75
CA ASP A 350 -22.93 -2.52 -21.45
C ASP A 350 -23.10 -1.31 -20.52
N PHE A 351 -22.80 -0.10 -21.01
CA PHE A 351 -22.97 1.14 -20.25
C PHE A 351 -24.45 1.46 -19.99
N ALA A 352 -25.34 1.17 -20.94
CA ALA A 352 -26.77 1.27 -20.71
C ALA A 352 -27.24 0.30 -19.60
N GLY A 353 -26.70 -0.92 -19.58
CA GLY A 353 -26.97 -1.91 -18.54
C GLY A 353 -26.46 -1.47 -17.17
N MET A 354 -25.23 -0.98 -17.09
CA MET A 354 -24.64 -0.42 -15.85
C MET A 354 -25.49 0.72 -15.29
N ALA A 355 -25.92 1.66 -16.14
CA ALA A 355 -26.79 2.76 -15.72
C ALA A 355 -28.17 2.28 -15.26
N GLY A 356 -28.67 1.17 -15.85
CA GLY A 356 -29.90 0.50 -15.40
C GLY A 356 -29.80 -0.11 -13.99
N TYR A 357 -28.58 -0.37 -13.50
CA TYR A 357 -28.33 -0.75 -12.10
C TYR A 357 -27.95 0.44 -11.21
N GLY A 358 -28.05 1.67 -11.73
CA GLY A 358 -27.74 2.89 -10.98
C GLY A 358 -26.26 3.18 -10.82
N PHE A 359 -25.36 2.40 -11.45
CA PHE A 359 -23.93 2.68 -11.42
C PHE A 359 -23.63 4.01 -12.09
N ASN A 360 -22.73 4.78 -11.48
CA ASN A 360 -22.30 6.09 -11.99
C ASN A 360 -20.80 6.17 -12.27
N VAL A 361 -20.06 5.07 -12.13
CA VAL A 361 -18.64 4.98 -12.53
C VAL A 361 -18.34 3.64 -13.19
N ALA A 362 -17.44 3.66 -14.16
CA ALA A 362 -16.78 2.48 -14.72
C ALA A 362 -15.27 2.66 -14.59
N ARG A 363 -14.60 1.73 -13.91
CA ARG A 363 -13.13 1.62 -13.93
C ARG A 363 -12.76 0.87 -15.21
N LEU A 364 -12.37 1.62 -16.24
CA LEU A 364 -12.06 1.11 -17.57
C LEU A 364 -10.61 0.63 -17.58
N ASN A 365 -10.44 -0.68 -17.51
CA ASN A 365 -9.11 -1.30 -17.46
C ASN A 365 -8.53 -1.33 -18.89
N ILE A 366 -7.39 -0.66 -19.07
CA ILE A 366 -6.63 -0.61 -20.32
C ILE A 366 -5.22 -1.17 -20.11
N SER A 367 -4.55 -1.64 -21.16
CA SER A 367 -3.18 -2.15 -21.05
C SER A 367 -2.18 -1.23 -21.74
N TRP A 368 -1.03 -1.02 -21.08
CA TRP A 368 0.08 -0.30 -21.67
C TRP A 368 0.56 -0.95 -22.98
N SER A 369 0.55 -2.29 -23.04
CA SER A 369 0.95 -3.07 -24.21
C SER A 369 0.10 -2.77 -25.45
N ALA A 370 -1.22 -2.60 -25.29
CA ALA A 370 -2.12 -2.24 -26.37
C ALA A 370 -2.08 -0.74 -26.69
N LEU A 371 -1.85 0.11 -25.69
CA LEU A 371 -1.79 1.56 -25.88
C LEU A 371 -0.50 2.01 -26.55
N GLU A 372 0.66 1.46 -26.18
CA GLU A 372 1.98 1.80 -26.71
C GLU A 372 2.75 0.54 -27.13
N PRO A 373 2.29 -0.16 -28.20
CA PRO A 373 2.90 -1.41 -28.66
C PRO A 373 4.34 -1.19 -29.15
N GLU A 374 4.64 0.01 -29.66
CA GLU A 374 5.98 0.46 -30.02
C GLU A 374 6.37 1.68 -29.16
N ARG A 375 7.54 1.63 -28.51
CA ARG A 375 8.01 2.72 -27.65
C ARG A 375 7.91 4.09 -28.33
N GLY A 376 7.22 5.01 -27.67
CA GLY A 376 6.97 6.37 -28.11
C GLY A 376 5.70 6.56 -28.93
N THR A 377 5.04 5.50 -29.40
CA THR A 377 3.95 5.59 -30.38
C THR A 377 2.66 4.99 -29.82
N LEU A 378 1.65 5.83 -29.63
CA LEU A 378 0.32 5.35 -29.22
C LEU A 378 -0.40 4.69 -30.40
N ASP A 379 -1.07 3.57 -30.15
CA ASP A 379 -1.93 2.92 -31.14
C ASP A 379 -3.22 3.75 -31.34
N PRO A 380 -3.47 4.31 -32.54
CA PRO A 380 -4.63 5.14 -32.78
C PRO A 380 -5.95 4.36 -32.80
N ALA A 381 -5.94 3.06 -33.15
CA ALA A 381 -7.12 2.22 -33.14
C ALA A 381 -7.51 1.85 -31.70
N TYR A 382 -6.53 1.56 -30.83
CA TYR A 382 -6.81 1.33 -29.43
C TYR A 382 -7.27 2.60 -28.70
N LEU A 383 -6.64 3.74 -28.97
CA LEU A 383 -7.08 5.04 -28.44
C LEU A 383 -8.53 5.38 -28.85
N ALA A 384 -8.93 5.02 -30.08
CA ALA A 384 -10.31 5.18 -30.53
C ALA A 384 -11.30 4.31 -29.74
N GLN A 385 -10.94 3.07 -29.38
CA GLN A 385 -11.77 2.19 -28.56
C GLN A 385 -11.97 2.75 -27.14
N ILE A 386 -10.91 3.33 -26.55
CA ILE A 386 -11.01 4.04 -25.27
C ILE A 386 -11.96 5.24 -25.41
N GLY A 387 -11.83 6.01 -26.50
CA GLY A 387 -12.72 7.13 -26.80
C GLY A 387 -14.18 6.73 -26.96
N ASP A 388 -14.46 5.62 -27.64
CA ASP A 388 -15.82 5.07 -27.78
C ASP A 388 -16.41 4.66 -26.42
N ALA A 389 -15.63 3.98 -25.57
CA ALA A 389 -16.05 3.59 -24.23
C ALA A 389 -16.36 4.82 -23.34
N VAL A 390 -15.49 5.82 -23.33
CA VAL A 390 -15.72 7.10 -22.62
C VAL A 390 -16.97 7.81 -23.17
N GLY A 391 -17.15 7.81 -24.49
CA GLY A 391 -18.32 8.39 -25.15
C GLY A 391 -19.63 7.70 -24.76
N TRP A 392 -19.64 6.36 -24.68
CA TRP A 392 -20.79 5.59 -24.21
C TRP A 392 -21.06 5.83 -22.72
N ALA A 393 -20.03 5.79 -21.87
CA ALA A 393 -20.16 6.08 -20.44
C ALA A 393 -20.79 7.47 -20.21
N LYS A 394 -20.25 8.51 -20.88
CA LYS A 394 -20.78 9.87 -20.87
C LYS A 394 -22.25 9.96 -21.26
N LYS A 395 -22.67 9.25 -22.32
CA LYS A 395 -24.06 9.24 -22.79
C LYS A 395 -25.04 8.77 -21.70
N TYR A 396 -24.61 7.87 -20.82
CA TYR A 396 -25.42 7.32 -19.74
C TYR A 396 -25.12 7.93 -18.37
N GLY A 397 -24.33 9.01 -18.30
CA GLY A 397 -24.01 9.68 -17.04
C GLY A 397 -23.09 8.88 -16.12
N ILE A 398 -22.29 7.98 -16.70
CA ILE A 398 -21.29 7.17 -16.01
C ILE A 398 -19.93 7.85 -16.18
N TYR A 399 -19.26 8.13 -15.06
CA TYR A 399 -17.87 8.58 -15.06
C TYR A 399 -16.92 7.45 -15.45
N THR A 400 -15.82 7.77 -16.11
CA THR A 400 -14.76 6.80 -16.40
C THR A 400 -13.55 7.09 -15.53
N VAL A 401 -13.08 6.09 -14.78
CA VAL A 401 -11.73 6.05 -14.23
C VAL A 401 -10.91 5.22 -15.21
N ILE A 402 -9.94 5.83 -15.89
CA ILE A 402 -9.08 5.11 -16.85
C ILE A 402 -7.93 4.49 -16.06
N ASP A 403 -7.87 3.16 -16.07
CA ASP A 403 -6.93 2.39 -15.27
C ASP A 403 -5.86 1.73 -16.14
N MET A 404 -4.58 2.02 -15.85
CA MET A 404 -3.46 1.31 -16.45
C MET A 404 -3.28 -0.05 -15.78
N HIS A 405 -4.07 -1.00 -16.28
CA HIS A 405 -4.21 -2.33 -15.74
C HIS A 405 -3.01 -3.21 -16.07
N GLN A 406 -2.63 -4.03 -15.08
CA GLN A 406 -1.65 -5.09 -15.23
C GLN A 406 -1.92 -6.18 -14.19
N ASP A 407 -1.65 -7.42 -14.56
CA ASP A 407 -1.46 -8.54 -13.65
C ASP A 407 -0.15 -9.24 -13.97
N GLY A 408 0.67 -9.54 -12.97
CA GLY A 408 1.93 -10.24 -13.18
C GLY A 408 2.88 -9.56 -14.18
N TRP A 409 2.76 -8.24 -14.37
CA TRP A 409 3.53 -7.34 -15.25
C TRP A 409 3.24 -7.41 -16.77
N TRP A 410 3.11 -8.59 -17.40
CA TRP A 410 2.89 -8.69 -18.86
C TRP A 410 2.21 -9.99 -19.30
N ASN A 411 1.74 -9.99 -20.55
CA ASN A 411 0.99 -11.09 -21.18
C ASN A 411 1.83 -12.28 -21.69
N GLY A 412 3.13 -12.36 -21.38
CA GLY A 412 3.99 -13.48 -21.80
C GLY A 412 3.98 -14.65 -20.81
N PRO A 413 3.73 -15.89 -21.28
CA PRO A 413 3.75 -17.08 -20.43
C PRO A 413 5.18 -17.56 -20.15
N THR A 414 5.30 -18.61 -19.33
CA THR A 414 6.57 -19.36 -19.24
C THR A 414 7.01 -19.87 -20.61
N GLU A 415 8.24 -19.57 -21.01
CA GLU A 415 8.84 -20.10 -22.24
C GLU A 415 8.92 -21.63 -22.21
N GLU A 416 8.63 -22.27 -23.35
CA GLU A 416 8.71 -23.72 -23.50
C GLU A 416 10.11 -24.24 -23.15
N GLY A 417 10.17 -25.30 -22.33
CA GLY A 417 11.44 -25.89 -21.89
C GLY A 417 12.06 -25.23 -20.66
N THR A 418 11.48 -24.14 -20.14
CA THR A 418 11.91 -23.55 -18.87
C THR A 418 11.78 -24.55 -17.73
N THR A 419 12.86 -24.77 -16.97
CA THR A 419 12.83 -25.60 -15.76
C THR A 419 12.62 -24.70 -14.54
N CYS A 420 11.43 -24.75 -13.95
CA CYS A 420 11.14 -24.04 -12.71
C CYS A 420 11.86 -24.70 -11.52
N ARG A 421 12.31 -23.88 -10.57
CA ARG A 421 13.03 -24.34 -9.35
C ARG A 421 12.06 -25.11 -8.43
N PRO A 422 12.58 -26.00 -7.55
CA PRO A 422 11.73 -26.66 -6.56
C PRO A 422 10.88 -25.67 -5.77
N GLY A 423 9.57 -25.93 -5.69
CA GLY A 423 8.61 -25.02 -5.03
C GLY A 423 8.02 -23.94 -5.93
N THR A 424 8.43 -23.86 -7.20
CA THR A 424 7.83 -22.98 -8.22
C THR A 424 7.28 -23.79 -9.39
N GLU A 425 6.34 -23.21 -10.13
CA GLU A 425 5.71 -23.84 -11.30
C GLU A 425 5.62 -22.88 -12.48
N THR A 426 5.35 -23.43 -13.66
CA THR A 426 5.07 -22.63 -14.87
C THR A 426 3.82 -21.80 -14.65
N MET A 427 3.78 -20.60 -15.23
CA MET A 427 2.65 -19.68 -15.17
C MET A 427 2.21 -19.26 -16.56
N TRP A 428 0.95 -18.86 -16.67
CA TRP A 428 0.43 -18.23 -17.87
C TRP A 428 0.98 -16.80 -18.01
N GLY A 429 0.80 -16.22 -19.18
CA GLY A 429 0.82 -14.78 -19.29
C GLY A 429 -0.45 -14.19 -18.68
N TYR A 430 -0.41 -12.90 -18.42
CA TYR A 430 -1.54 -12.14 -17.90
C TYR A 430 -1.72 -10.89 -18.77
N ASP A 431 -1.33 -9.71 -18.33
CA ASP A 431 -1.54 -8.45 -19.07
C ASP A 431 -0.67 -7.32 -18.50
N GLY A 432 -0.68 -6.17 -19.16
CA GLY A 432 -0.04 -4.95 -18.66
C GLY A 432 0.99 -4.36 -19.61
N ALA A 433 2.27 -4.54 -19.29
CA ALA A 433 3.38 -3.89 -19.97
C ALA A 433 3.68 -4.52 -21.35
N PRO A 434 4.09 -3.72 -22.35
CA PRO A 434 4.57 -4.24 -23.63
C PRO A 434 5.88 -5.02 -23.46
N GLU A 435 6.17 -5.89 -24.43
CA GLU A 435 7.40 -6.69 -24.45
C GLU A 435 8.66 -5.83 -24.40
N TRP A 436 8.69 -4.70 -25.12
CA TRP A 436 9.85 -3.79 -25.14
C TRP A 436 10.14 -3.14 -23.77
N ALA A 437 9.13 -3.08 -22.89
CA ALA A 437 9.23 -2.56 -21.53
C ALA A 437 9.52 -3.66 -20.49
N THR A 438 9.58 -4.93 -20.90
CA THR A 438 9.66 -6.08 -20.00
C THR A 438 11.10 -6.59 -19.88
N ILE A 439 11.81 -6.15 -18.84
CA ILE A 439 13.21 -6.49 -18.59
C ILE A 439 13.31 -7.47 -17.42
N THR A 440 13.52 -8.75 -17.71
CA THR A 440 13.57 -9.83 -16.71
C THR A 440 14.98 -10.29 -16.35
N ASP A 441 16.01 -9.79 -17.06
CA ASP A 441 17.42 -10.17 -16.90
C ASP A 441 17.67 -11.70 -16.92
N GLY A 442 16.82 -12.45 -17.62
CA GLY A 442 16.88 -13.91 -17.68
C GLY A 442 16.35 -14.63 -16.45
N ALA A 443 15.69 -13.93 -15.51
CA ALA A 443 14.92 -14.60 -14.46
C ALA A 443 13.84 -15.50 -15.09
N PRO A 444 13.65 -16.72 -14.58
CA PRO A 444 12.66 -17.64 -15.12
C PRO A 444 11.25 -17.14 -14.81
N ARG A 445 10.39 -17.15 -15.83
CA ARG A 445 8.96 -16.85 -15.71
C ARG A 445 8.24 -18.03 -15.05
N CYS A 446 8.43 -18.18 -13.75
CA CYS A 446 7.75 -19.16 -12.91
C CYS A 446 7.01 -18.43 -11.79
N GLN A 447 6.10 -19.12 -11.10
CA GLN A 447 5.35 -18.56 -9.98
C GLN A 447 5.53 -19.38 -8.70
N PHE A 448 5.39 -18.71 -7.56
CA PHE A 448 5.39 -19.31 -6.23
C PHE A 448 4.02 -19.07 -5.59
N THR A 449 3.16 -20.10 -5.57
CA THR A 449 1.82 -20.03 -4.96
C THR A 449 0.87 -18.93 -5.49
N GLY A 450 1.22 -18.26 -6.60
CA GLY A 450 0.42 -17.21 -7.24
C GLY A 450 1.23 -16.35 -8.23
N ARG A 451 0.55 -15.71 -9.18
CA ARG A 451 1.16 -14.98 -10.32
C ARG A 451 2.11 -13.85 -9.91
N ASP A 452 1.81 -13.22 -8.78
CA ASP A 452 2.51 -12.02 -8.31
C ASP A 452 3.80 -12.31 -7.55
N ILE A 453 4.03 -13.59 -7.19
CA ILE A 453 5.27 -14.04 -6.57
C ILE A 453 6.08 -14.77 -7.66
N SER A 454 6.53 -14.00 -8.65
CA SER A 454 7.26 -14.49 -9.82
C SER A 454 8.67 -13.90 -9.89
N PRO A 455 9.75 -14.71 -10.02
CA PRO A 455 11.10 -14.17 -10.17
C PRO A 455 11.23 -13.19 -11.35
N ALA A 456 10.63 -13.52 -12.49
CA ALA A 456 10.67 -12.66 -13.68
C ALA A 456 9.78 -11.42 -13.54
N GLY A 457 8.57 -11.57 -12.98
CA GLY A 457 7.68 -10.43 -12.71
C GLY A 457 8.30 -9.44 -11.72
N ASN A 458 8.82 -9.94 -10.61
CA ASN A 458 9.51 -9.11 -9.61
C ASN A 458 10.73 -8.42 -10.20
N ARG A 459 11.49 -9.10 -11.06
CA ARG A 459 12.62 -8.48 -11.75
C ARG A 459 12.18 -7.40 -12.74
N ALA A 460 11.09 -7.61 -13.47
CA ALA A 460 10.55 -6.60 -14.37
C ALA A 460 10.09 -5.35 -13.62
N PHE A 461 9.34 -5.51 -12.52
CA PHE A 461 8.99 -4.42 -11.61
C PHE A 461 10.22 -3.72 -11.04
N GLN A 462 11.25 -4.47 -10.64
CA GLN A 462 12.50 -3.90 -10.15
C GLN A 462 13.18 -3.02 -11.21
N ASN A 463 13.26 -3.50 -12.46
CA ASN A 463 13.80 -2.71 -13.57
C ASN A 463 12.97 -1.47 -13.86
N PHE A 464 11.64 -1.56 -13.77
CA PHE A 464 10.74 -0.41 -13.86
C PHE A 464 11.02 0.61 -12.75
N TYR A 465 11.00 0.21 -11.48
CA TYR A 465 11.22 1.12 -10.35
C TYR A 465 12.57 1.84 -10.38
N PHE A 466 13.61 1.20 -10.93
CA PHE A 466 14.93 1.81 -11.10
C PHE A 466 15.14 2.47 -12.47
N ASP A 467 14.07 2.59 -13.26
CA ASP A 467 14.04 3.21 -14.58
C ASP A 467 15.10 2.69 -15.54
N THR A 468 15.42 1.38 -15.46
CA THR A 468 16.35 0.73 -16.38
C THR A 468 15.87 0.97 -17.81
N ASN A 469 16.76 1.46 -18.68
CA ASN A 469 16.43 1.83 -20.07
C ASN A 469 15.28 2.86 -20.22
N GLY A 470 14.92 3.60 -19.17
CA GLY A 470 13.88 4.62 -19.21
C GLY A 470 12.45 4.05 -19.27
N VAL A 471 12.21 2.85 -18.76
CA VAL A 471 10.89 2.17 -18.83
C VAL A 471 9.83 2.90 -17.98
N GLN A 472 10.16 3.35 -16.77
CA GLN A 472 9.23 4.09 -15.91
C GLN A 472 8.98 5.49 -16.47
N THR A 473 10.03 6.14 -16.95
CA THR A 473 9.91 7.41 -17.67
C THR A 473 8.97 7.27 -18.88
N ALA A 474 9.07 6.18 -19.64
CA ALA A 474 8.22 5.95 -20.81
C ALA A 474 6.73 5.77 -20.43
N LEU A 475 6.42 5.05 -19.36
CA LEU A 475 5.03 4.92 -18.89
C LEU A 475 4.47 6.29 -18.45
N ALA A 476 5.24 7.10 -17.72
CA ALA A 476 4.83 8.46 -17.36
C ALA A 476 4.59 9.35 -18.60
N GLU A 477 5.41 9.21 -19.65
CA GLU A 477 5.21 9.92 -20.92
C GLU A 477 3.95 9.45 -21.67
N THR A 478 3.67 8.14 -21.63
CA THR A 478 2.43 7.57 -22.20
C THR A 478 1.19 8.07 -21.47
N TRP A 479 1.25 8.18 -20.14
CA TRP A 479 0.22 8.85 -19.36
C TRP A 479 -0.03 10.29 -19.80
N GLY A 480 1.03 11.09 -19.99
CA GLY A 480 0.90 12.45 -20.50
C GLY A 480 0.22 12.53 -21.87
N LYS A 481 0.56 11.63 -22.81
CA LYS A 481 -0.06 11.58 -24.14
C LYS A 481 -1.53 11.14 -24.09
N LEU A 482 -1.84 10.13 -23.29
CA LEU A 482 -3.21 9.66 -23.11
C LEU A 482 -4.08 10.76 -22.48
N ALA A 483 -3.59 11.38 -21.39
CA ALA A 483 -4.32 12.41 -20.68
C ALA A 483 -4.57 13.65 -21.54
N ALA A 484 -3.64 14.03 -22.43
CA ALA A 484 -3.86 15.11 -23.40
C ALA A 484 -5.09 14.88 -24.30
N THR A 485 -5.43 13.61 -24.59
CA THR A 485 -6.60 13.26 -25.41
C THR A 485 -7.92 13.56 -24.69
N PHE A 486 -7.91 13.45 -23.37
CA PHE A 486 -9.11 13.58 -22.53
C PHE A 486 -9.09 14.82 -21.65
N ALA A 487 -8.11 15.73 -21.79
CA ALA A 487 -7.90 16.85 -20.88
C ALA A 487 -9.15 17.70 -20.63
N ASP A 488 -10.00 17.87 -21.65
CA ASP A 488 -11.25 18.65 -21.59
C ASP A 488 -12.52 17.80 -21.37
N GLU A 489 -12.41 16.50 -21.10
CA GLU A 489 -13.57 15.60 -20.91
C GLU A 489 -13.94 15.48 -19.43
N PRO A 490 -15.01 16.14 -18.94
CA PRO A 490 -15.40 16.09 -17.53
C PRO A 490 -15.96 14.74 -17.08
N MET A 491 -16.40 13.88 -18.00
CA MET A 491 -16.85 12.52 -17.65
C MET A 491 -15.70 11.54 -17.45
N VAL A 492 -14.45 11.92 -17.72
CA VAL A 492 -13.30 11.20 -17.16
C VAL A 492 -13.11 11.71 -15.73
N ALA A 493 -13.44 10.86 -14.74
CA ALA A 493 -13.23 11.19 -13.33
C ALA A 493 -11.74 11.35 -13.01
N GLY A 494 -10.90 10.52 -13.62
CA GLY A 494 -9.47 10.52 -13.36
C GLY A 494 -8.73 9.35 -14.00
N PHE A 495 -7.45 9.29 -13.65
CA PHE A 495 -6.48 8.32 -14.14
C PHE A 495 -5.97 7.50 -12.95
N ASP A 496 -6.15 6.18 -13.01
CA ASP A 496 -5.62 5.21 -12.04
C ASP A 496 -4.27 4.71 -12.53
N LEU A 497 -3.21 5.18 -11.87
CA LEU A 497 -1.89 5.33 -12.49
C LEU A 497 -1.19 4.00 -12.77
N LEU A 498 -1.47 2.97 -11.97
CA LEU A 498 -0.97 1.61 -12.15
C LEU A 498 -1.72 0.67 -11.21
N ASN A 499 -2.43 -0.30 -11.79
CA ASN A 499 -3.13 -1.37 -11.06
C ASN A 499 -2.18 -2.23 -10.23
N GLU A 500 -2.52 -2.52 -8.98
CA GLU A 500 -1.84 -3.41 -8.04
C GLU A 500 -0.30 -3.47 -8.21
N PRO A 501 0.43 -2.36 -8.04
CA PRO A 501 1.86 -2.31 -8.29
C PRO A 501 2.62 -3.43 -7.57
N GLY A 502 3.32 -4.25 -8.35
CA GLY A 502 4.08 -5.39 -7.83
C GLY A 502 5.22 -4.95 -6.91
N PHE A 503 5.59 -5.83 -5.98
CA PHE A 503 6.53 -5.50 -4.91
C PHE A 503 8.02 -5.56 -5.30
N GLY A 504 8.34 -6.02 -6.51
CA GLY A 504 9.72 -6.14 -6.98
C GLY A 504 10.56 -7.09 -6.13
N GLU A 505 11.86 -6.83 -6.01
CA GLU A 505 12.80 -7.64 -5.22
C GLU A 505 13.23 -6.96 -3.92
N THR A 506 12.93 -5.66 -3.75
CA THR A 506 13.43 -4.85 -2.63
C THR A 506 12.36 -4.07 -1.87
N ALA A 507 11.20 -4.67 -1.62
CA ALA A 507 10.20 -4.04 -0.73
C ALA A 507 10.82 -3.70 0.65
N PRO A 508 10.56 -2.49 1.21
CA PRO A 508 9.60 -1.49 0.79
C PRO A 508 10.17 -0.39 -0.11
N VAL A 509 11.44 -0.50 -0.53
CA VAL A 509 12.05 0.51 -1.42
C VAL A 509 11.21 0.66 -2.67
N THR A 510 10.78 -0.45 -3.25
CA THR A 510 9.91 -0.52 -4.42
C THR A 510 8.46 -0.15 -4.10
N THR A 511 7.87 -0.75 -3.05
CA THR A 511 6.44 -0.59 -2.73
C THR A 511 6.05 0.75 -2.12
N SER A 512 7.01 1.56 -1.67
CA SER A 512 6.73 2.85 -1.03
C SER A 512 7.51 4.00 -1.66
N HIS A 513 8.85 3.94 -1.68
CA HIS A 513 9.67 5.08 -2.11
C HIS A 513 9.71 5.22 -3.64
N GLN A 514 10.03 4.14 -4.37
CA GLN A 514 10.07 4.17 -5.83
C GLN A 514 8.67 4.25 -6.45
N LEU A 515 7.68 3.61 -5.83
CA LEU A 515 6.27 3.77 -6.23
C LEU A 515 5.82 5.24 -6.13
N ALA A 516 6.13 5.90 -5.02
CA ALA A 516 5.88 7.33 -4.85
C ALA A 516 6.60 8.18 -5.92
N SER A 517 7.86 7.86 -6.23
CA SER A 517 8.63 8.52 -7.30
C SER A 517 7.96 8.39 -8.67
N PHE A 518 7.45 7.20 -9.00
CA PHE A 518 6.71 6.96 -10.24
C PHE A 518 5.43 7.80 -10.29
N TYR A 519 4.63 7.78 -9.22
CA TYR A 519 3.40 8.57 -9.17
C TYR A 519 3.67 10.07 -9.32
N GLY A 520 4.68 10.62 -8.64
CA GLY A 520 5.07 12.03 -8.82
C GLY A 520 5.38 12.35 -10.28
N GLN A 521 6.18 11.51 -10.95
CA GLN A 521 6.51 11.70 -12.36
C GLN A 521 5.30 11.58 -13.29
N ALA A 522 4.43 10.60 -13.10
CA ALA A 522 3.22 10.44 -13.91
C ALA A 522 2.28 11.65 -13.76
N ILE A 523 2.06 12.11 -12.52
CA ILE A 523 1.26 13.31 -12.23
C ILE A 523 1.84 14.53 -12.94
N ASP A 524 3.14 14.77 -12.83
CA ASP A 524 3.80 15.89 -13.50
C ASP A 524 3.60 15.86 -15.02
N ARG A 525 3.72 14.68 -15.65
CA ARG A 525 3.50 14.52 -17.10
C ARG A 525 2.06 14.74 -17.50
N ILE A 526 1.11 14.28 -16.70
CA ILE A 526 -0.33 14.46 -16.95
C ILE A 526 -0.71 15.94 -16.81
N ARG A 527 -0.25 16.62 -15.74
CA ARG A 527 -0.49 18.06 -15.53
C ARG A 527 0.17 18.92 -16.60
N ALA A 528 1.39 18.56 -17.02
CA ALA A 528 2.05 19.24 -18.14
C ALA A 528 1.27 19.12 -19.46
N ALA A 529 0.45 18.08 -19.61
CA ALA A 529 -0.44 17.88 -20.75
C ALA A 529 -1.74 18.71 -20.67
N GLY A 530 -1.98 19.42 -19.57
CA GLY A 530 -3.17 20.25 -19.34
C GLY A 530 -4.39 19.50 -18.79
N ALA A 531 -4.24 18.22 -18.43
CA ALA A 531 -5.31 17.42 -17.88
C ALA A 531 -5.45 17.68 -16.37
N GLU A 532 -6.67 17.99 -15.94
CA GLU A 532 -7.00 18.52 -14.61
C GLU A 532 -7.81 17.52 -13.75
N GLN A 533 -8.06 16.31 -14.26
CA GLN A 533 -8.79 15.24 -13.60
C GLN A 533 -8.06 14.67 -12.37
N ILE A 534 -8.78 13.87 -11.58
CA ILE A 534 -8.25 13.23 -10.36
C ILE A 534 -7.13 12.22 -10.71
N MET A 535 -6.13 12.12 -9.85
CA MET A 535 -5.12 11.06 -9.90
C MET A 535 -5.45 10.00 -8.85
N PHE A 536 -5.81 8.79 -9.29
CA PHE A 536 -6.00 7.66 -8.40
C PHE A 536 -4.64 6.97 -8.20
N VAL A 537 -4.23 6.84 -6.93
CA VAL A 537 -2.94 6.25 -6.54
C VAL A 537 -3.17 5.04 -5.64
N GLU A 538 -2.59 3.91 -6.02
CA GLU A 538 -2.76 2.64 -5.33
C GLU A 538 -1.59 2.37 -4.34
N PRO A 539 -1.82 1.59 -3.26
CA PRO A 539 -0.73 0.92 -2.55
C PRO A 539 -0.17 -0.23 -3.40
N SER A 540 0.90 -0.90 -2.96
CA SER A 540 1.34 -2.11 -3.65
C SER A 540 0.36 -3.28 -3.49
N ILE A 541 0.54 -4.32 -4.29
CA ILE A 541 -0.25 -5.55 -4.25
C ILE A 541 -0.29 -6.27 -2.87
N PHE A 542 0.60 -5.90 -1.95
CA PHE A 542 0.49 -6.35 -0.56
C PHE A 542 -0.84 -5.98 0.09
N TRP A 543 -1.47 -4.86 -0.31
CA TRP A 543 -2.78 -4.51 0.20
C TRP A 543 -3.83 -5.56 -0.18
N SER A 544 -3.88 -5.99 -1.45
CA SER A 544 -4.80 -7.01 -1.95
C SER A 544 -4.52 -8.38 -1.33
N GLY A 545 -3.24 -8.70 -1.09
CA GLY A 545 -2.83 -9.99 -0.51
C GLY A 545 -2.95 -10.08 1.02
N LEU A 546 -2.86 -8.97 1.76
CA LEU A 546 -2.78 -8.95 3.23
C LEU A 546 -3.86 -8.09 3.92
N GLY A 547 -4.58 -7.26 3.17
CA GLY A 547 -5.55 -6.28 3.68
C GLY A 547 -4.94 -4.96 4.18
N PHE A 548 -3.63 -4.76 4.04
CA PHE A 548 -2.94 -3.52 4.38
C PHE A 548 -1.57 -3.39 3.70
N ASP A 549 -1.11 -2.15 3.53
CA ASP A 549 0.25 -1.76 3.18
C ASP A 549 0.51 -0.35 3.73
N THR A 550 1.76 0.07 3.80
CA THR A 550 2.14 1.46 4.09
C THR A 550 1.81 2.43 2.93
N GLY A 551 1.68 1.92 1.71
CA GLY A 551 1.41 2.73 0.52
C GLY A 551 2.61 3.58 0.06
N PRO A 552 2.40 4.47 -0.93
CA PRO A 552 3.44 5.40 -1.38
C PRO A 552 3.83 6.37 -0.25
N THR A 553 5.13 6.67 -0.14
CA THR A 553 5.62 7.62 0.87
C THR A 553 5.06 9.02 0.61
N PRO A 554 4.40 9.68 1.59
CA PRO A 554 3.82 11.01 1.40
C PRO A 554 4.85 12.06 0.95
N GLY A 555 4.37 13.12 0.28
CA GLY A 555 5.20 14.24 -0.18
C GLY A 555 5.86 14.03 -1.54
N PHE A 556 5.38 13.07 -2.34
CA PHE A 556 5.86 12.80 -3.70
C PHE A 556 5.31 13.76 -4.76
N THR A 557 4.30 14.54 -4.42
CA THR A 557 3.71 15.57 -5.27
C THR A 557 3.14 16.71 -4.40
N ASP A 558 3.09 17.91 -4.98
CA ASP A 558 2.37 19.05 -4.44
C ASP A 558 0.90 19.10 -4.89
N ASP A 559 0.52 18.25 -5.85
CA ASP A 559 -0.85 18.10 -6.32
C ASP A 559 -1.76 17.56 -5.22
N ARG A 560 -2.88 18.24 -4.97
CA ARG A 560 -3.88 17.85 -3.97
C ARG A 560 -5.09 17.14 -4.57
N ASN A 561 -5.21 17.13 -5.89
CA ASN A 561 -6.27 16.45 -6.62
C ASN A 561 -5.97 14.96 -6.82
N ILE A 562 -5.63 14.29 -5.71
CA ILE A 562 -5.29 12.86 -5.64
C ILE A 562 -6.34 12.10 -4.82
N VAL A 563 -6.59 10.84 -5.16
CA VAL A 563 -7.45 9.91 -4.42
C VAL A 563 -6.66 8.64 -4.14
N PHE A 564 -6.68 8.17 -2.89
CA PHE A 564 -6.08 6.89 -2.54
C PHE A 564 -7.03 5.76 -2.93
N SER A 565 -6.53 4.82 -3.75
CA SER A 565 -7.33 3.78 -4.42
C SER A 565 -6.88 2.35 -4.07
N PRO A 566 -6.96 1.89 -2.81
CA PRO A 566 -6.64 0.50 -2.49
C PRO A 566 -7.73 -0.46 -2.96
N HIS A 567 -7.37 -1.73 -3.09
CA HIS A 567 -8.32 -2.81 -3.35
C HIS A 567 -8.70 -3.51 -2.05
N LEU A 568 -9.98 -3.47 -1.70
CA LEU A 568 -10.49 -3.87 -0.40
C LEU A 568 -10.94 -5.34 -0.39
N TYR A 569 -9.97 -6.24 -0.54
CA TYR A 569 -10.16 -7.69 -0.66
C TYR A 569 -10.12 -8.50 0.64
N ALA A 570 -10.11 -7.87 1.82
CA ALA A 570 -10.06 -8.59 3.10
C ALA A 570 -11.19 -9.63 3.23
N GLU A 571 -10.85 -10.81 3.75
CA GLU A 571 -11.73 -11.99 3.83
C GLU A 571 -12.20 -12.55 2.47
N SER A 572 -11.64 -12.09 1.35
CA SER A 572 -11.92 -12.59 0.01
C SER A 572 -10.78 -13.45 -0.55
N ILE A 573 -9.75 -12.81 -1.11
CA ILE A 573 -8.60 -13.43 -1.76
C ILE A 573 -7.29 -13.19 -0.99
N THR A 574 -7.38 -12.60 0.20
CA THR A 574 -6.22 -12.40 1.07
C THR A 574 -5.62 -13.74 1.50
N MET A 575 -4.32 -13.72 1.79
CA MET A 575 -3.51 -14.89 2.12
C MET A 575 -4.11 -15.72 3.27
N ASP A 576 -4.76 -15.10 4.25
CA ASP A 576 -5.44 -15.81 5.33
C ASP A 576 -6.53 -16.75 4.85
N ARG A 577 -7.29 -16.35 3.81
CA ARG A 577 -8.33 -17.18 3.20
C ARG A 577 -7.72 -18.36 2.47
N SER A 578 -6.66 -18.13 1.68
CA SER A 578 -5.93 -19.20 1.00
C SER A 578 -5.31 -20.20 1.97
N LEU A 579 -4.86 -19.74 3.15
CA LEU A 579 -4.25 -20.58 4.19
C LEU A 579 -5.26 -21.18 5.19
N GLY A 580 -6.53 -20.77 5.16
CA GLY A 580 -7.56 -21.21 6.12
C GLY A 580 -7.26 -20.79 7.57
N ILE A 581 -6.58 -19.66 7.76
CA ILE A 581 -6.27 -19.09 9.08
C ILE A 581 -7.23 -17.94 9.42
N PRO A 582 -7.32 -17.50 10.69
CA PRO A 582 -8.09 -16.31 11.03
C PRO A 582 -7.66 -15.09 10.22
N ALA A 583 -8.61 -14.20 9.92
CA ALA A 583 -8.38 -13.02 9.10
C ALA A 583 -7.19 -12.19 9.59
N ILE A 584 -6.30 -11.81 8.67
CA ILE A 584 -5.18 -10.91 8.97
C ILE A 584 -5.71 -9.51 9.30
N VAL A 585 -6.68 -9.06 8.50
CA VAL A 585 -7.48 -7.85 8.64
C VAL A 585 -8.94 -8.24 8.36
N SER A 586 -9.88 -7.79 9.19
CA SER A 586 -11.31 -8.03 8.90
C SER A 586 -11.84 -7.13 7.79
N LEU A 587 -12.97 -7.53 7.20
CA LEU A 587 -13.68 -6.78 6.16
C LEU A 587 -13.98 -5.34 6.58
N GLU A 588 -14.41 -5.08 7.81
CA GLU A 588 -14.74 -3.73 8.28
C GLU A 588 -13.46 -2.93 8.58
N ARG A 589 -12.40 -3.61 9.03
CA ARG A 589 -11.15 -2.96 9.43
C ARG A 589 -10.38 -2.38 8.25
N GLN A 590 -10.36 -3.04 7.10
CA GLN A 590 -9.65 -2.54 5.93
C GLN A 590 -10.09 -1.12 5.52
N PHE A 591 -11.38 -0.77 5.71
CA PHE A 591 -11.89 0.59 5.48
C PHE A 591 -11.22 1.59 6.41
N THR A 592 -11.12 1.27 7.69
CA THR A 592 -10.43 2.11 8.68
C THR A 592 -8.94 2.24 8.38
N LEU A 593 -8.28 1.16 7.93
CA LEU A 593 -6.86 1.20 7.55
C LEU A 593 -6.65 2.04 6.28
N GLY A 594 -7.51 1.86 5.27
CA GLY A 594 -7.52 2.66 4.05
C GLY A 594 -7.70 4.14 4.34
N GLN A 595 -8.67 4.50 5.19
CA GLN A 595 -8.92 5.90 5.57
C GLN A 595 -7.74 6.52 6.31
N ARG A 596 -6.98 5.74 7.10
CA ARG A 596 -5.78 6.25 7.77
C ARG A 596 -4.68 6.58 6.78
N VAL A 597 -4.42 5.71 5.81
CA VAL A 597 -3.42 5.97 4.78
C VAL A 597 -3.85 7.12 3.86
N ALA A 598 -5.13 7.16 3.48
CA ALA A 598 -5.69 8.29 2.74
C ALA A 598 -5.54 9.62 3.51
N ALA A 599 -5.80 9.63 4.82
CA ALA A 599 -5.60 10.80 5.66
C ALA A 599 -4.12 11.22 5.79
N ASP A 600 -3.19 10.26 5.85
CA ASP A 600 -1.75 10.54 5.85
C ASP A 600 -1.28 11.16 4.52
N LEU A 601 -1.96 10.85 3.40
CA LEU A 601 -1.77 11.47 2.10
C LEU A 601 -2.54 12.79 1.93
N GLY A 602 -3.51 13.09 2.81
CA GLY A 602 -4.42 14.22 2.66
C GLY A 602 -5.41 14.05 1.49
N ALA A 603 -5.83 12.81 1.22
CA ALA A 603 -6.64 12.41 0.08
C ALA A 603 -7.96 11.74 0.50
N PRO A 604 -9.02 11.76 -0.33
CA PRO A 604 -10.16 10.86 -0.21
C PRO A 604 -9.76 9.40 -0.42
N LEU A 605 -10.61 8.49 0.04
CA LEU A 605 -10.51 7.05 -0.19
C LEU A 605 -11.56 6.62 -1.23
N TRP A 606 -11.17 5.78 -2.18
CA TRP A 606 -12.08 5.11 -3.11
C TRP A 606 -11.61 3.67 -3.32
N SER A 607 -12.49 2.67 -3.33
CA SER A 607 -12.05 1.27 -3.51
C SER A 607 -12.01 0.91 -5.00
N GLY A 608 -10.82 0.88 -5.60
CA GLY A 608 -10.64 0.57 -7.03
C GLY A 608 -11.16 -0.82 -7.41
N GLU A 609 -11.03 -1.77 -6.48
CA GLU A 609 -11.58 -3.10 -6.63
C GLU A 609 -12.05 -3.68 -5.31
N TYR A 610 -13.02 -4.58 -5.41
CA TYR A 610 -13.42 -5.55 -4.39
C TYR A 610 -14.31 -6.61 -5.06
N GLY A 611 -14.42 -7.78 -4.45
CA GLY A 611 -15.19 -8.90 -4.99
C GLY A 611 -15.06 -10.11 -4.09
N TYR A 612 -15.97 -11.08 -4.23
CA TYR A 612 -16.01 -12.28 -3.40
C TYR A 612 -16.25 -13.53 -4.25
N TRP A 613 -15.54 -14.61 -3.91
CA TRP A 613 -15.64 -15.91 -4.56
C TRP A 613 -15.85 -17.03 -3.53
N GLY A 614 -16.40 -18.16 -3.98
CA GLY A 614 -16.75 -19.30 -3.13
C GLY A 614 -18.22 -19.67 -3.26
N GLU A 615 -18.78 -20.24 -2.19
CA GLU A 615 -20.20 -20.61 -2.11
C GLU A 615 -21.09 -19.36 -2.07
N ASP A 616 -22.24 -19.41 -2.77
CA ASP A 616 -23.11 -18.25 -2.99
C ASP A 616 -23.57 -17.59 -1.68
N ASP A 617 -24.00 -18.36 -0.68
CA ASP A 617 -24.44 -17.83 0.62
C ASP A 617 -23.32 -17.06 1.35
N ASP A 618 -22.06 -17.53 1.26
CA ASP A 618 -20.89 -16.89 1.88
C ASP A 618 -20.48 -15.63 1.11
N VAL A 619 -20.62 -15.64 -0.22
CA VAL A 619 -20.41 -14.48 -1.09
C VAL A 619 -21.44 -13.39 -0.78
N LEU A 620 -22.72 -13.74 -0.72
CA LEU A 620 -23.81 -12.81 -0.42
C LEU A 620 -23.67 -12.20 0.98
N ALA A 621 -23.39 -13.02 1.99
CA ALA A 621 -23.21 -12.53 3.37
C ALA A 621 -22.06 -11.53 3.49
N ARG A 622 -20.94 -11.76 2.80
CA ARG A 622 -19.80 -10.83 2.79
C ARG A 622 -20.10 -9.57 1.97
N LEU A 623 -20.82 -9.70 0.85
CA LEU A 623 -21.17 -8.55 0.04
C LEU A 623 -22.13 -7.60 0.76
N VAL A 624 -23.09 -8.13 1.53
CA VAL A 624 -23.95 -7.31 2.43
C VAL A 624 -23.11 -6.56 3.46
N ARG A 625 -22.17 -7.24 4.13
CA ARG A 625 -21.25 -6.58 5.08
C ARG A 625 -20.42 -5.48 4.43
N TYR A 626 -19.94 -5.70 3.20
CA TYR A 626 -19.20 -4.68 2.45
C TYR A 626 -20.08 -3.48 2.12
N ALA A 627 -21.31 -3.71 1.66
CA ALA A 627 -22.28 -2.66 1.37
C ALA A 627 -22.59 -1.81 2.62
N ASP A 628 -22.81 -2.45 3.76
CA ASP A 628 -23.04 -1.77 5.04
C ASP A 628 -21.83 -0.93 5.46
N ALA A 629 -20.61 -1.47 5.33
CA ALA A 629 -19.37 -0.76 5.64
C ALA A 629 -19.12 0.41 4.68
N GLU A 630 -19.36 0.22 3.38
CA GLU A 630 -19.24 1.26 2.35
C GLU A 630 -20.18 2.45 2.63
N ASP A 631 -21.41 2.17 3.08
CA ASP A 631 -22.38 3.20 3.49
C ASP A 631 -21.95 3.91 4.78
N ALA A 632 -21.55 3.14 5.80
CA ALA A 632 -21.10 3.68 7.09
C ALA A 632 -19.88 4.61 6.94
N HIS A 633 -19.01 4.35 5.96
CA HIS A 633 -17.86 5.18 5.64
C HIS A 633 -18.14 6.24 4.55
N MET A 634 -19.35 6.26 3.96
CA MET A 634 -19.77 7.15 2.87
C MET A 634 -18.80 7.15 1.68
N LEU A 635 -18.41 5.96 1.23
CA LEU A 635 -17.42 5.77 0.17
C LEU A 635 -18.06 5.30 -1.14
N GLY A 636 -17.26 5.44 -2.21
CA GLY A 636 -17.49 4.80 -3.49
C GLY A 636 -16.53 3.64 -3.74
N SER A 637 -16.84 2.85 -4.76
CA SER A 637 -16.08 1.67 -5.16
C SER A 637 -16.33 1.28 -6.63
N ALA A 638 -15.50 0.39 -7.17
CA ALA A 638 -15.79 -0.36 -8.38
C ALA A 638 -15.70 -1.88 -8.13
N TYR A 639 -16.82 -2.59 -8.29
CA TYR A 639 -16.88 -4.05 -8.11
C TYR A 639 -16.13 -4.78 -9.23
N TRP A 640 -15.34 -5.79 -8.87
CA TRP A 640 -14.69 -6.69 -9.82
C TRP A 640 -15.59 -7.90 -10.10
N VAL A 641 -16.22 -8.04 -11.28
CA VAL A 641 -16.12 -7.26 -12.53
C VAL A 641 -17.44 -7.35 -13.32
N TRP A 642 -17.69 -6.42 -14.27
CA TRP A 642 -18.90 -6.41 -15.10
C TRP A 642 -19.07 -7.69 -15.94
N LYS A 643 -18.07 -7.99 -16.77
CA LYS A 643 -17.99 -9.17 -17.64
C LYS A 643 -16.63 -9.81 -17.46
N GLN A 644 -16.57 -11.13 -17.62
CA GLN A 644 -15.32 -11.87 -17.66
C GLN A 644 -15.41 -12.95 -18.72
N ALA A 645 -14.40 -13.03 -19.58
CA ALA A 645 -14.39 -14.00 -20.66
C ALA A 645 -14.01 -15.40 -20.17
N CYS A 646 -14.36 -16.39 -20.97
CA CYS A 646 -14.04 -17.80 -20.72
C CYS A 646 -12.54 -18.11 -20.73
N GLY A 647 -11.76 -17.36 -21.50
CA GLY A 647 -10.31 -17.54 -21.66
C GLY A 647 -9.48 -16.57 -20.84
N ASP A 648 -10.11 -15.80 -19.95
CA ASP A 648 -9.43 -14.84 -19.08
C ASP A 648 -8.38 -15.57 -18.22
N PRO A 649 -7.10 -15.15 -18.26
CA PRO A 649 -6.01 -15.83 -17.57
C PRO A 649 -6.09 -15.74 -16.05
N GLN A 650 -6.80 -14.76 -15.48
CA GLN A 650 -6.90 -14.58 -14.03
C GLN A 650 -7.60 -15.77 -13.35
N ASN A 651 -8.63 -16.32 -13.98
CA ASN A 651 -9.39 -17.47 -13.46
C ASN A 651 -9.12 -18.76 -14.23
N GLY A 652 -8.24 -18.71 -15.23
CA GLY A 652 -8.02 -19.83 -16.13
C GLY A 652 -9.19 -20.03 -17.10
N ILE A 653 -9.07 -21.05 -17.95
CA ILE A 653 -10.15 -21.41 -18.86
C ILE A 653 -11.28 -22.08 -18.08
N GLN A 654 -12.44 -21.44 -18.04
CA GLN A 654 -13.61 -21.90 -17.30
C GLN A 654 -14.75 -22.34 -18.24
N PRO A 655 -15.69 -23.18 -17.77
CA PRO A 655 -16.90 -23.50 -18.53
C PRO A 655 -17.91 -22.35 -18.58
N VAL A 656 -17.76 -21.36 -17.68
CA VAL A 656 -18.60 -20.16 -17.58
C VAL A 656 -17.71 -18.96 -17.26
N GLY A 657 -17.93 -17.83 -17.95
CA GLY A 657 -17.35 -16.53 -17.58
C GLY A 657 -18.00 -16.01 -16.30
N ASN A 658 -17.28 -16.06 -15.18
CA ASN A 658 -17.82 -15.87 -13.84
C ASN A 658 -17.74 -14.41 -13.35
N ALA A 659 -18.59 -13.56 -13.90
CA ALA A 659 -18.70 -12.13 -13.57
C ALA A 659 -20.14 -11.76 -13.13
N LEU A 660 -20.46 -10.47 -13.04
CA LEU A 660 -21.86 -10.04 -12.83
C LEU A 660 -22.75 -10.46 -14.01
N MET A 661 -22.27 -10.22 -15.23
CA MET A 661 -22.88 -10.67 -16.48
C MET A 661 -22.24 -12.00 -16.90
N MET A 662 -22.98 -13.08 -16.69
CA MET A 662 -22.50 -14.45 -16.87
C MET A 662 -22.53 -14.88 -18.36
N GLN A 663 -21.56 -15.69 -18.79
CA GLN A 663 -21.47 -16.17 -20.18
C GLN A 663 -21.20 -17.67 -20.26
N ASN A 664 -21.87 -18.38 -21.17
CA ASN A 664 -21.56 -19.77 -21.44
C ASN A 664 -20.37 -19.91 -22.38
N CYS A 665 -19.44 -20.79 -22.02
CA CYS A 665 -18.24 -21.03 -22.80
C CYS A 665 -18.39 -22.11 -23.87
N ASP A 666 -19.58 -22.69 -24.01
CA ASP A 666 -19.93 -23.65 -25.08
C ASP A 666 -20.52 -22.98 -26.34
N GLY A 667 -20.59 -21.64 -26.36
CA GLY A 667 -21.13 -20.85 -27.47
C GLY A 667 -22.66 -20.73 -27.47
N SER A 668 -23.36 -21.19 -26.43
CA SER A 668 -24.82 -21.06 -26.30
C SER A 668 -25.32 -19.66 -25.92
N GLY A 669 -24.40 -18.70 -25.68
CA GLY A 669 -24.72 -17.29 -25.43
C GLY A 669 -24.57 -16.85 -23.97
N GLU A 670 -25.24 -15.76 -23.60
CA GLU A 670 -25.22 -15.21 -22.24
C GLU A 670 -26.09 -16.06 -21.28
N LEU A 671 -25.64 -16.17 -20.03
CA LEU A 671 -26.40 -16.76 -18.93
C LEU A 671 -27.14 -15.66 -18.15
N PRO A 672 -28.14 -16.01 -17.31
CA PRO A 672 -28.74 -15.06 -16.40
C PRO A 672 -27.67 -14.35 -15.54
N PRO A 673 -27.77 -13.03 -15.35
CA PRO A 673 -26.83 -12.30 -14.51
C PRO A 673 -26.98 -12.69 -13.04
N LYS A 674 -25.95 -12.39 -12.23
CA LYS A 674 -25.95 -12.62 -10.78
C LYS A 674 -26.87 -11.62 -10.06
N THR A 675 -28.18 -11.84 -10.19
CA THR A 675 -29.22 -10.89 -9.78
C THR A 675 -29.15 -10.59 -8.29
N GLU A 676 -28.89 -11.58 -7.44
CA GLU A 676 -28.78 -11.36 -5.98
C GLU A 676 -27.58 -10.47 -5.61
N LEU A 677 -26.45 -10.57 -6.32
CA LEU A 677 -25.33 -9.64 -6.13
C LEU A 677 -25.69 -8.24 -6.66
N LEU A 678 -26.33 -8.17 -7.83
CA LEU A 678 -26.75 -6.91 -8.43
C LEU A 678 -27.76 -6.17 -7.56
N ASP A 679 -28.65 -6.87 -6.87
CA ASP A 679 -29.62 -6.26 -5.94
C ASP A 679 -28.91 -5.57 -4.76
N ILE A 680 -27.79 -6.13 -4.27
CA ILE A 680 -26.97 -5.51 -3.21
C ILE A 680 -26.15 -4.34 -3.77
N LEU A 681 -25.53 -4.52 -4.94
CA LEU A 681 -24.69 -3.50 -5.59
C LEU A 681 -25.50 -2.29 -6.10
N SER A 682 -26.76 -2.50 -6.49
CA SER A 682 -27.66 -1.48 -7.03
C SER A 682 -28.57 -0.84 -5.98
N ARG A 683 -28.30 -1.06 -4.68
CA ARG A 683 -29.04 -0.41 -3.58
C ARG A 683 -29.08 1.11 -3.74
N ALA A 684 -30.10 1.74 -3.18
CA ALA A 684 -30.28 3.18 -3.23
C ALA A 684 -29.05 3.91 -2.64
N TYR A 685 -28.60 4.99 -3.28
CA TYR A 685 -27.49 5.80 -2.77
C TYR A 685 -27.49 7.22 -3.37
N PRO A 686 -26.86 8.20 -2.70
CA PRO A 686 -26.61 9.50 -3.30
C PRO A 686 -25.50 9.42 -4.33
N GLN A 687 -25.84 9.59 -5.61
CA GLN A 687 -24.86 9.82 -6.68
C GLN A 687 -24.18 11.20 -6.51
N ALA A 688 -24.92 12.19 -6.03
CA ALA A 688 -24.40 13.49 -5.62
C ALA A 688 -25.22 14.07 -4.45
N ALA A 689 -24.55 14.78 -3.54
CA ALA A 689 -25.11 15.30 -2.30
C ALA A 689 -24.63 16.74 -2.05
N PRO A 690 -25.52 17.73 -1.78
CA PRO A 690 -25.12 19.08 -1.42
C PRO A 690 -24.19 19.13 -0.21
N GLY A 691 -23.02 19.74 -0.35
CA GLY A 691 -22.04 19.81 0.73
C GLY A 691 -21.44 18.45 1.05
N VAL A 692 -21.47 18.07 2.34
CA VAL A 692 -20.92 16.80 2.82
C VAL A 692 -22.00 15.93 3.46
N LEU A 693 -21.92 14.63 3.21
CA LEU A 693 -22.72 13.63 3.90
C LEU A 693 -22.22 13.48 5.33
N THR A 694 -23.16 13.27 6.26
CA THR A 694 -22.87 13.02 7.67
C THR A 694 -23.36 11.63 8.12
N ALA A 695 -24.28 11.03 7.37
CA ALA A 695 -24.77 9.68 7.59
C ALA A 695 -25.36 9.11 6.29
N LEU A 696 -25.19 7.81 6.08
CA LEU A 696 -25.75 7.05 4.97
C LEU A 696 -26.01 5.61 5.43
N GLU A 697 -27.18 5.08 5.13
CA GLU A 697 -27.56 3.68 5.31
C GLU A 697 -28.56 3.31 4.21
N ALA A 698 -28.33 2.20 3.52
CA ALA A 698 -29.23 1.73 2.47
C ALA A 698 -29.42 0.21 2.50
N ASP A 699 -30.65 -0.23 2.19
CA ASP A 699 -30.99 -1.64 1.97
C ASP A 699 -32.02 -1.73 0.85
N GLY A 700 -31.59 -2.21 -0.31
CA GLY A 700 -32.36 -2.21 -1.54
C GLY A 700 -32.85 -0.80 -1.90
N ALA A 701 -34.16 -0.61 -2.02
CA ALA A 701 -34.76 0.69 -2.31
C ALA A 701 -34.90 1.62 -1.09
N ARG A 702 -34.65 1.12 0.12
CA ARG A 702 -34.74 1.91 1.37
C ARG A 702 -33.42 2.62 1.61
N LEU A 703 -33.49 3.91 1.89
CA LEU A 703 -32.34 4.79 2.10
C LEU A 703 -32.64 5.70 3.28
N GLN A 704 -31.63 5.98 4.09
CA GLN A 704 -31.60 7.10 5.01
C GLN A 704 -30.27 7.82 4.83
N LEU A 705 -30.34 9.12 4.55
CA LEU A 705 -29.15 9.96 4.48
C LEU A 705 -29.37 11.28 5.20
N SER A 706 -28.27 11.82 5.71
CA SER A 706 -28.18 13.17 6.26
C SER A 706 -26.95 13.85 5.68
N GLY A 707 -27.05 15.15 5.42
CA GLY A 707 -25.93 15.96 4.98
C GLY A 707 -26.07 17.41 5.40
N ASN A 708 -25.00 18.16 5.19
CA ASN A 708 -24.96 19.59 5.46
C ASN A 708 -24.25 20.32 4.31
N THR A 709 -24.84 21.44 3.89
CA THR A 709 -24.19 22.39 2.99
C THR A 709 -24.16 23.79 3.61
N THR A 710 -23.09 24.54 3.34
CA THR A 710 -22.93 25.92 3.81
C THR A 710 -23.54 26.95 2.86
N GLU A 711 -23.72 26.57 1.60
CA GLU A 711 -24.38 27.38 0.57
C GLU A 711 -25.52 26.58 -0.06
N ARG A 712 -26.57 27.28 -0.49
CA ARG A 712 -27.69 26.65 -1.20
C ARG A 712 -27.18 25.97 -2.46
N SER A 713 -27.45 24.67 -2.59
CA SER A 713 -27.13 23.88 -3.78
C SER A 713 -28.29 22.99 -4.21
N CYS A 714 -28.49 22.87 -5.51
CA CYS A 714 -29.45 21.97 -6.16
C CYS A 714 -28.78 20.68 -6.69
N GLY A 715 -27.62 20.32 -6.14
CA GLY A 715 -26.82 19.17 -6.58
C GLY A 715 -27.26 17.81 -6.04
N LEU A 716 -28.40 17.72 -5.32
CA LEU A 716 -28.87 16.43 -4.84
C LEU A 716 -29.27 15.54 -6.02
N ARG A 717 -28.69 14.34 -6.09
CA ARG A 717 -29.07 13.28 -7.03
C ARG A 717 -28.98 11.93 -6.35
N LEU A 718 -30.12 11.28 -6.18
CA LEU A 718 -30.22 9.95 -5.58
C LEU A 718 -30.67 8.95 -6.63
N TRP A 719 -30.04 7.77 -6.61
CA TRP A 719 -30.54 6.58 -7.28
C TRP A 719 -31.43 5.79 -6.31
N VAL A 720 -32.58 5.31 -6.79
CA VAL A 720 -33.44 4.37 -6.05
C VAL A 720 -33.85 3.22 -6.99
N PRO A 721 -33.45 1.97 -6.73
CA PRO A 721 -33.78 0.85 -7.60
C PRO A 721 -35.25 0.47 -7.53
N GLY A 722 -35.75 -0.17 -8.60
CA GLY A 722 -37.06 -0.81 -8.62
C GLY A 722 -38.12 -0.06 -9.44
N SER A 723 -39.17 -0.80 -9.81
CA SER A 723 -40.24 -0.30 -10.69
C SER A 723 -41.30 0.55 -9.98
N ALA A 724 -41.46 0.38 -8.66
CA ALA A 724 -42.41 1.14 -7.87
C ALA A 724 -41.87 2.55 -7.60
N LYS A 725 -42.71 3.58 -7.77
CA LYS A 725 -42.34 4.96 -7.45
C LYS A 725 -42.03 5.07 -5.95
N PRO A 726 -40.83 5.52 -5.55
CA PRO A 726 -40.45 5.56 -4.14
C PRO A 726 -41.24 6.62 -3.39
N ALA A 727 -41.58 6.33 -2.14
CA ALA A 727 -42.06 7.34 -1.21
C ALA A 727 -40.83 8.05 -0.59
N VAL A 728 -40.68 9.35 -0.84
CA VAL A 728 -39.54 10.14 -0.39
C VAL A 728 -39.98 11.11 0.70
N ASP A 729 -39.42 10.97 1.90
CA ASP A 729 -39.58 11.92 3.00
C ASP A 729 -38.32 12.78 3.11
N VAL A 730 -38.48 14.10 3.20
CA VAL A 730 -37.35 15.04 3.27
C VAL A 730 -37.52 16.08 4.38
N THR A 731 -36.40 16.48 4.97
CA THR A 731 -36.28 17.68 5.81
C THR A 731 -35.15 18.54 5.25
N GLY A 732 -35.34 19.84 5.14
CA GLY A 732 -34.31 20.76 4.61
C GLY A 732 -34.06 20.67 3.09
N VAL A 733 -34.84 19.86 2.36
CA VAL A 733 -34.78 19.77 0.89
C VAL A 733 -36.01 20.42 0.26
N THR A 734 -35.78 21.20 -0.79
CA THR A 734 -36.78 21.90 -1.60
C THR A 734 -36.66 21.48 -3.06
N GLU A 735 -37.63 21.85 -3.91
CA GLU A 735 -37.59 21.57 -5.36
C GLU A 735 -37.40 20.08 -5.69
N LEU A 736 -38.03 19.20 -4.90
CA LEU A 736 -37.91 17.76 -5.06
C LEU A 736 -38.55 17.30 -6.38
N GLU A 737 -37.77 16.63 -7.22
CA GLU A 737 -38.23 15.98 -8.45
C GLU A 737 -37.90 14.48 -8.42
N ILE A 738 -38.87 13.65 -8.83
CA ILE A 738 -38.74 12.19 -8.87
C ILE A 738 -39.07 11.72 -10.28
N THR A 739 -38.05 11.25 -11.00
CA THR A 739 -38.13 10.89 -12.42
C THR A 739 -37.81 9.42 -12.61
N SER A 740 -38.66 8.72 -13.36
CA SER A 740 -38.41 7.32 -13.71
C SER A 740 -37.27 7.25 -14.72
N VAL A 741 -36.33 6.35 -14.46
CA VAL A 741 -35.19 6.04 -15.32
C VAL A 741 -35.13 4.53 -15.52
N PRO A 742 -34.36 4.01 -16.49
CA PRO A 742 -34.18 2.56 -16.63
C PRO A 742 -33.74 1.93 -15.29
N GLY A 743 -34.43 0.86 -14.89
CA GLY A 743 -34.17 0.10 -13.66
C GLY A 743 -34.60 0.73 -12.34
N GLY A 744 -34.96 2.02 -12.30
CA GLY A 744 -35.25 2.70 -11.04
C GLY A 744 -35.75 4.15 -11.19
N TRP A 745 -35.35 4.98 -10.23
CA TRP A 745 -35.77 6.37 -10.10
C TRP A 745 -34.59 7.26 -9.77
N SER A 746 -34.58 8.45 -10.37
CA SER A 746 -33.70 9.55 -9.99
C SER A 746 -34.49 10.53 -9.12
N VAL A 747 -33.97 10.84 -7.93
CA VAL A 747 -34.54 11.86 -7.04
C VAL A 747 -33.57 13.03 -6.97
N THR A 748 -34.04 14.24 -7.29
CA THR A 748 -33.24 15.46 -7.25
C THR A 748 -33.89 16.54 -6.38
N GLY A 749 -33.10 17.52 -5.92
CA GLY A 749 -33.61 18.62 -5.10
C GLY A 749 -32.53 19.59 -4.65
N CYS A 750 -32.94 20.62 -3.90
CA CYS A 750 -32.05 21.65 -3.37
C CYS A 750 -32.02 21.68 -1.85
N ALA A 751 -30.83 21.78 -1.27
CA ALA A 751 -30.62 21.95 0.17
C ALA A 751 -29.96 23.29 0.48
N ASP A 752 -30.26 23.83 1.67
CA ASP A 752 -29.69 25.07 2.21
C ASP A 752 -29.53 24.89 3.73
N GLY A 753 -28.38 24.34 4.14
CA GLY A 753 -28.11 23.92 5.53
C GLY A 753 -28.18 22.40 5.73
N ASP A 754 -28.59 22.00 6.94
CA ASP A 754 -28.81 20.59 7.31
C ASP A 754 -30.02 20.01 6.58
N TYR A 755 -29.87 18.81 6.04
CA TYR A 755 -30.95 18.12 5.36
C TYR A 755 -30.93 16.60 5.62
N THR A 756 -32.11 16.00 5.50
CA THR A 756 -32.29 14.54 5.57
C THR A 756 -33.17 14.08 4.42
N VAL A 757 -32.87 12.92 3.86
CA VAL A 757 -33.72 12.24 2.87
C VAL A 757 -33.88 10.79 3.25
N SER A 758 -35.11 10.27 3.18
CA SER A 758 -35.37 8.84 3.33
C SER A 758 -36.32 8.32 2.27
N THR A 759 -36.09 7.09 1.81
CA THR A 759 -36.92 6.40 0.82
C THR A 759 -37.56 5.14 1.42
N ARG A 760 -38.80 4.84 1.01
CA ARG A 760 -39.57 3.66 1.42
C ARG A 760 -40.20 2.93 0.25
#